data_AF-A0A6H1KLD4-F1
#
_entry.id   AF-A0A6H1KLD4-F1
#
_cell.length_a   1.000
_cell.length_b   1.000
_cell.length_c   1.000
_cell.angle_alpha   90.00
_cell.angle_beta   90.00
_cell.angle_gamma   90.00
#
_symmetry.space_group_name_H-M   'P 1'
#
loop_
_entity.id
_entity.type
_entity.pdbx_description
1 polymer ?
#
loop_
_entity_poly.entity_id
_entity_poly.type
_entity_poly.pdbx_seq_one_letter_code
_entity_poly.pdbx_strand_id
1 'polypeptide(L)'
;MAGLRTVGAIALTLAVLAVLSVDVTHMVAGAMAAMVGTFAIKDKQRREQALTLLLGLPVALAAMSLGALLNKTVVVGDLFFIALIFAAVYSRRFGDRGTALGLIGFQIYFVSLFVRATFSALPGLCVTLAIAFVCSALVRFVVVPETPERVLERLRKAFRARIAQLVSAQIELLDAGPDRVEKALEDLRRHTARLHESAMMIQGQLAEGTSDSATASLVQRRVADAEIAAERLGVLLLTARSAERADTLTLHLPHAPVPAAGDRLRAQDGITATLRRDLDALRLLVLRPITDDRGTALAHLRNRLLGYRDEENLPQASTAVQDVFRGIGETARSVLGLRLALDGPQDESDDTPSTTRSREELDAEDVSIAGSEEAEQEESDRRGWERPTTRTAVQVSAGSALAIVGGEFLSSQRWYWAVLTCWVVFLNTASTGEILVKGYRRLIGTVLGVVAGALLAGLVGTHTWTAFGLVLLFIFAMFFTAPLSYALMSFFVTAMLGLLYTLLNTYSTAVLVLRIEETALGAVCGVIAAALVLPVHTDRRTDELLATVLRRLGDVTGAAVDQLSGGPTLDLLDRARDLDKALDDLRSSVQPLTHPITPLRSRRQTARYLVALLETCAYHARSLAATAELLPHSKTIAADPRLKRAGRRIAHNIEVLVARVEDDDTEGVAETGASLAALLEPEGPDGPRHDRVTTRVLRHLQRLDEGVVGLARPLGVPVSTGDVPSPGSASARQAAPSRGPAV
;
A
#
# COMPACT_ATOMS: atom_id res chain seq x y z
N MET A 1 16.81 5.75 -8.72
CA MET A 1 17.70 6.79 -8.14
C MET A 1 18.64 6.24 -7.05
N ALA A 2 18.17 5.42 -6.10
CA ALA A 2 19.03 4.77 -5.10
C ALA A 2 20.22 4.00 -5.70
N GLY A 3 20.01 3.28 -6.81
CA GLY A 3 21.10 2.60 -7.54
C GLY A 3 22.16 3.56 -8.07
N LEU A 4 21.77 4.70 -8.65
CA LEU A 4 22.69 5.71 -9.18
C LEU A 4 23.53 6.35 -8.06
N ARG A 5 22.91 6.64 -6.91
CA ARG A 5 23.61 7.14 -5.71
C ARG A 5 24.65 6.16 -5.22
N THR A 6 24.28 4.89 -5.12
CA THR A 6 25.18 3.86 -4.57
C THR A 6 26.35 3.61 -5.52
N VAL A 7 26.09 3.46 -6.81
CA VAL A 7 27.14 3.28 -7.82
C VAL A 7 28.04 4.52 -7.91
N GLY A 8 27.45 5.72 -7.87
CA GLY A 8 28.22 6.97 -7.84
C GLY A 8 29.11 7.08 -6.61
N ALA A 9 28.60 6.72 -5.43
CA ALA A 9 29.38 6.73 -4.18
C ALA A 9 30.56 5.76 -4.26
N ILE A 10 30.31 4.53 -4.70
CA ILE A 10 31.36 3.50 -4.84
C ILE A 10 32.39 3.90 -5.89
N ALA A 11 31.95 4.36 -7.07
CA ALA A 11 32.86 4.79 -8.14
C ALA A 11 33.75 5.96 -7.68
N LEU A 12 33.19 6.94 -6.96
CA LEU A 12 33.94 8.05 -6.39
C LEU A 12 34.93 7.57 -5.33
N THR A 13 34.53 6.67 -4.44
CA THR A 13 35.42 6.09 -3.43
C THR A 13 36.57 5.31 -4.07
N LEU A 14 36.29 4.47 -5.07
CA LEU A 14 37.31 3.72 -5.80
C LEU A 14 38.26 4.64 -6.55
N ALA A 15 37.76 5.72 -7.17
CA ALA A 15 38.61 6.70 -7.85
C ALA A 15 39.58 7.39 -6.87
N VAL A 16 39.09 7.84 -5.71
CA VAL A 16 39.93 8.48 -4.68
C VAL A 16 40.97 7.49 -4.13
N LEU A 17 40.56 6.25 -3.81
CA LEU A 17 41.50 5.23 -3.30
C LEU A 17 42.53 4.78 -4.35
N ALA A 18 42.15 4.75 -5.63
CA ALA A 18 43.07 4.44 -6.72
C ALA A 18 44.14 5.53 -6.89
N VAL A 19 43.76 6.81 -6.78
CA VAL A 19 44.71 7.94 -6.80
C VAL A 19 45.70 7.85 -5.63
N LEU A 20 45.22 7.42 -4.46
CA LEU A 20 46.06 7.20 -3.28
C LEU A 20 46.92 5.92 -3.36
N SER A 21 46.82 5.14 -4.45
CA SER A 21 47.59 3.91 -4.69
C SER A 21 47.48 2.88 -3.56
N VAL A 22 46.31 2.81 -2.92
CA VAL A 22 46.03 1.87 -1.83
C VAL A 22 45.83 0.46 -2.42
N ASP A 23 46.16 -0.57 -1.65
CA ASP A 23 46.02 -1.97 -2.04
C ASP A 23 44.55 -2.38 -2.25
N VAL A 24 44.35 -3.44 -3.05
CA VAL A 24 43.03 -3.95 -3.48
C VAL A 24 42.12 -4.24 -2.29
N THR A 25 42.68 -4.73 -1.19
CA THR A 25 41.97 -5.03 0.05
C THR A 25 41.24 -3.81 0.61
N HIS A 26 41.91 -2.66 0.64
CA HIS A 26 41.32 -1.39 1.06
C HIS A 26 40.34 -0.85 0.02
N MET A 27 40.60 -1.02 -1.28
CA MET A 27 39.63 -0.65 -2.33
C MET A 27 38.30 -1.40 -2.16
N VAL A 28 38.36 -2.70 -1.88
CA VAL A 28 37.18 -3.55 -1.61
C VAL A 28 36.47 -3.10 -0.33
N ALA A 29 37.22 -2.87 0.76
CA ALA A 29 36.65 -2.39 2.01
C ALA A 29 35.93 -1.04 1.85
N GLY A 30 36.54 -0.09 1.13
CA GLY A 30 35.97 1.21 0.82
C GLY A 30 34.71 1.13 -0.05
N ALA A 31 34.71 0.28 -1.07
CA ALA A 31 33.53 0.04 -1.91
C ALA A 31 32.35 -0.52 -1.09
N MET A 32 32.60 -1.52 -0.24
CA MET A 32 31.57 -2.08 0.64
C MET A 32 31.09 -1.04 1.68
N ALA A 33 31.98 -0.24 2.26
CA ALA A 33 31.61 0.82 3.19
C ALA A 33 30.74 1.90 2.53
N ALA A 34 31.06 2.32 1.30
CA ALA A 34 30.26 3.27 0.54
C ALA A 34 28.86 2.70 0.20
N MET A 35 28.80 1.41 -0.15
CA MET A 35 27.53 0.71 -0.34
C MET A 35 26.66 0.74 0.94
N VAL A 36 27.25 0.42 2.09
CA VAL A 36 26.57 0.42 3.39
C VAL A 36 26.10 1.82 3.78
N GLY A 37 26.96 2.83 3.66
CA GLY A 37 26.61 4.22 3.97
C GLY A 37 25.48 4.77 3.09
N THR A 38 25.34 4.27 1.86
CA THR A 38 24.25 4.70 0.97
C THR A 38 22.95 3.95 1.28
N PHE A 39 23.02 2.64 1.52
CA PHE A 39 21.85 1.77 1.71
C PHE A 39 21.23 1.85 3.11
N ALA A 40 22.04 2.00 4.15
CA ALA A 40 21.56 1.97 5.54
C ALA A 40 20.69 3.17 5.88
N ILE A 41 20.98 4.32 5.27
CA ILE A 41 20.35 5.59 5.61
C ILE A 41 19.02 5.72 4.88
N LYS A 42 17.95 5.53 5.66
CA LYS A 42 16.56 5.67 5.24
C LYS A 42 15.86 6.89 5.82
N ASP A 43 16.59 7.74 6.57
CA ASP A 43 15.99 8.94 7.19
C ASP A 43 15.29 9.81 6.15
N LYS A 44 14.14 10.36 6.55
CA LYS A 44 13.20 11.05 5.66
C LYS A 44 13.70 12.45 5.31
N GLN A 45 14.26 13.16 6.30
CA GLN A 45 14.72 14.54 6.15
C GLN A 45 16.22 14.63 5.83
N ARG A 46 16.63 15.64 5.05
CA ARG A 46 18.06 15.86 4.72
C ARG A 46 18.93 16.10 5.95
N ARG A 47 18.43 16.87 6.92
CA ARG A 47 19.15 17.16 8.17
C ARG A 47 19.36 15.88 8.98
N GLU A 48 18.34 15.04 9.07
CA GLU A 48 18.42 13.75 9.75
C GLU A 48 19.35 12.78 9.03
N GLN A 49 19.28 12.70 7.69
CA GLN A 49 20.23 11.91 6.89
C GLN A 49 21.68 12.33 7.15
N ALA A 50 21.96 13.64 7.23
CA ALA A 50 23.30 14.15 7.50
C ALA A 50 23.77 13.78 8.91
N LEU A 51 22.89 13.91 9.91
CA LEU A 51 23.18 13.49 11.29
C LEU A 51 23.40 11.98 11.39
N THR A 52 22.59 11.17 10.72
CA THR A 52 22.73 9.70 10.72
C THR A 52 24.00 9.26 9.99
N LEU A 53 24.40 9.91 8.88
CA LEU A 53 25.67 9.65 8.20
C LEU A 53 26.87 10.02 9.10
N LEU A 54 26.78 11.17 9.78
CA LEU A 54 27.82 11.65 10.70
C LEU A 54 27.99 10.73 11.91
N LEU A 55 26.89 10.27 12.50
CA LEU A 55 26.90 9.28 13.60
C LEU A 55 27.29 7.87 13.11
N GLY A 56 27.01 7.57 11.84
CA GLY A 56 27.34 6.29 11.22
C GLY A 56 28.84 6.05 11.12
N LEU A 57 29.64 7.09 10.90
CA LEU A 57 31.09 6.97 10.79
C LEU A 57 31.75 6.48 12.11
N PRO A 58 31.51 7.09 13.29
CA PRO A 58 31.99 6.55 14.57
C PRO A 58 31.55 5.11 14.82
N VAL A 59 30.30 4.75 14.50
CA VAL A 59 29.80 3.37 14.65
C VAL A 59 30.55 2.41 13.73
N ALA A 60 30.80 2.81 12.48
CA ALA A 60 31.58 2.04 11.52
C ALA A 60 33.03 1.84 12.00
N LEU A 61 33.68 2.90 12.50
CA LEU A 61 35.04 2.83 13.03
C LEU A 61 35.13 1.92 14.26
N ALA A 62 34.17 2.01 15.18
CA ALA A 62 34.08 1.14 16.35
C ALA A 62 33.88 -0.34 15.94
N ALA A 63 32.94 -0.61 15.02
CA ALA A 63 32.68 -1.95 14.51
C ALA A 63 33.89 -2.56 13.79
N MET A 64 34.58 -1.77 12.95
CA MET A 64 35.79 -2.19 12.26
C MET A 64 36.92 -2.51 13.25
N SER A 65 37.10 -1.67 14.26
CA SER A 65 38.14 -1.82 15.29
C SER A 65 37.90 -3.05 16.16
N LEU A 66 36.65 -3.28 16.58
CA LEU A 66 36.25 -4.46 17.35
C LEU A 66 36.43 -5.74 16.54
N GLY A 67 36.04 -5.75 15.25
CA GLY A 67 36.25 -6.90 14.37
C GLY A 67 37.73 -7.25 14.18
N ALA A 68 38.60 -6.24 14.03
CA ALA A 68 40.05 -6.45 13.91
C ALA A 68 40.70 -6.96 15.21
N LEU A 69 40.22 -6.51 16.37
CA LEU A 69 40.76 -6.91 17.68
C LEU A 69 40.32 -8.34 18.06
N LEU A 70 39.05 -8.67 17.80
CA LEU A 70 38.46 -9.96 18.16
C LEU A 70 38.80 -11.09 17.19
N ASN A 71 39.44 -10.78 16.04
CA ASN A 71 39.85 -11.75 15.02
C ASN A 71 40.68 -12.92 15.62
N LYS A 72 41.46 -12.68 16.68
CA LYS A 72 42.31 -13.71 17.32
C LYS A 72 41.56 -14.65 18.28
N THR A 73 40.37 -14.28 18.77
CA THR A 73 39.62 -15.01 19.80
C THR A 73 38.28 -15.46 19.25
N VAL A 74 38.21 -16.67 18.67
CA VAL A 74 37.04 -17.20 17.96
C VAL A 74 35.77 -17.12 18.82
N VAL A 75 35.75 -17.76 20.00
CA VAL A 75 34.56 -17.82 20.88
C VAL A 75 34.08 -16.44 21.33
N VAL A 76 35.00 -15.53 21.67
CA VAL A 76 34.65 -14.17 22.12
C VAL A 76 34.13 -13.34 20.95
N GLY A 77 34.69 -13.52 19.75
CA GLY A 77 34.23 -12.91 18.52
C GLY A 77 32.81 -13.34 18.15
N ASP A 78 32.47 -14.62 18.32
CA ASP A 78 31.15 -15.17 18.01
C ASP A 78 30.08 -14.66 18.97
N LEU A 79 30.37 -14.67 20.28
CA LEU A 79 29.49 -14.11 21.31
C LEU A 79 29.26 -12.60 21.09
N PHE A 80 30.33 -11.86 20.77
CA PHE A 80 30.21 -10.45 20.43
C PHE A 80 29.37 -10.23 19.18
N PHE A 81 29.51 -11.07 18.16
CA PHE A 81 28.74 -10.94 16.94
C PHE A 81 27.24 -11.19 17.17
N ILE A 82 26.87 -12.15 18.02
CA ILE A 82 25.48 -12.34 18.46
C ILE A 82 24.98 -11.09 19.21
N ALA A 83 25.78 -10.55 20.13
CA ALA A 83 25.43 -9.33 20.86
C ALA A 83 25.26 -8.12 19.93
N LEU A 84 26.11 -8.00 18.90
CA LEU A 84 26.02 -6.97 17.88
C LEU A 84 24.75 -7.12 17.03
N ILE A 85 24.39 -8.36 16.64
CA ILE A 85 23.15 -8.64 15.91
C ILE A 85 21.94 -8.25 16.77
N PHE A 86 21.92 -8.64 18.04
CA PHE A 86 20.87 -8.25 18.97
C PHE A 86 20.78 -6.73 19.07
N ALA A 87 21.90 -6.04 19.32
CA ALA A 87 21.94 -4.58 19.43
C ALA A 87 21.49 -3.89 18.15
N ALA A 88 21.88 -4.38 16.97
CA ALA A 88 21.52 -3.84 15.67
C ALA A 88 20.03 -4.02 15.32
N VAL A 89 19.40 -5.11 15.77
CA VAL A 89 17.96 -5.31 15.58
C VAL A 89 17.18 -4.55 16.66
N TYR A 90 17.67 -4.53 17.89
CA TYR A 90 17.08 -3.79 19.00
C TYR A 90 17.10 -2.29 18.78
N SER A 91 18.15 -1.75 18.16
CA SER A 91 18.27 -0.33 17.84
C SER A 91 17.20 0.16 16.85
N ARG A 92 16.55 -0.75 16.10
CA ARG A 92 15.42 -0.42 15.21
C ARG A 92 14.24 0.23 15.96
N ARG A 93 14.15 0.06 17.29
CA ARG A 93 13.14 0.71 18.13
C ARG A 93 13.27 2.23 18.19
N PHE A 94 14.46 2.77 17.89
CA PHE A 94 14.73 4.21 17.89
C PHE A 94 14.46 4.86 16.51
N GLY A 95 13.53 4.29 15.74
CA GLY A 95 13.15 4.76 14.41
C GLY A 95 14.17 4.47 13.31
N ASP A 96 14.09 5.24 12.23
CA ASP A 96 14.90 5.06 11.02
C ASP A 96 16.40 5.22 11.30
N ARG A 97 16.77 6.19 12.14
CA ARG A 97 18.17 6.41 12.57
C ARG A 97 18.73 5.19 13.29
N GLY A 98 18.01 4.66 14.27
CA GLY A 98 18.44 3.49 15.02
C GLY A 98 18.58 2.25 14.14
N THR A 99 17.69 2.09 13.16
CA THR A 99 17.77 1.05 12.13
C THR A 99 19.01 1.22 11.25
N ALA A 100 19.29 2.44 10.80
CA ALA A 100 20.46 2.76 9.97
C ALA A 100 21.78 2.49 10.71
N LEU A 101 21.92 3.00 11.94
CA LEU A 101 23.14 2.80 12.74
C LEU A 101 23.38 1.33 13.08
N GLY A 102 22.33 0.58 13.41
CA GLY A 102 22.42 -0.86 13.62
C GLY A 102 22.88 -1.60 12.36
N LEU A 103 22.34 -1.22 11.19
CA LEU A 103 22.73 -1.81 9.91
C LEU A 103 24.18 -1.47 9.54
N ILE A 104 24.62 -0.23 9.77
CA ILE A 104 26.02 0.19 9.55
C ILE A 104 26.95 -0.61 10.44
N GLY A 105 26.68 -0.70 11.75
CA GLY A 105 27.54 -1.43 12.69
C GLY A 105 27.67 -2.90 12.31
N PHE A 106 26.55 -3.58 12.04
CA PHE A 106 26.55 -4.98 11.62
C PHE A 106 27.30 -5.21 10.30
N GLN A 107 27.00 -4.41 9.25
CA GLN A 107 27.61 -4.59 7.93
C GLN A 107 29.10 -4.24 7.93
N ILE A 108 29.54 -3.24 8.70
CA ILE A 108 30.95 -2.88 8.77
C ILE A 108 31.75 -3.90 9.58
N TYR A 109 31.18 -4.48 10.64
CA TYR A 109 31.79 -5.63 11.32
C TYR A 109 31.93 -6.82 10.37
N PHE A 110 30.91 -7.08 9.54
CA PHE A 110 30.97 -8.09 8.49
C PHE A 110 32.08 -7.81 7.45
N VAL A 111 32.23 -6.55 7.01
CA VAL A 111 33.34 -6.14 6.12
C VAL A 111 34.69 -6.43 6.76
N SER A 112 34.84 -6.17 8.07
CA SER A 112 36.05 -6.49 8.83
C SER A 112 36.40 -7.98 8.77
N LEU A 113 35.41 -8.87 8.95
CA LEU A 113 35.59 -10.32 8.83
C LEU A 113 35.90 -10.75 7.39
N PHE A 114 35.19 -10.19 6.41
CA PHE A 114 35.35 -10.51 4.99
C PHE A 114 36.75 -10.18 4.47
N VAL A 115 37.26 -9.02 4.88
CA VAL A 115 38.58 -8.50 4.50
C VAL A 115 39.70 -9.09 5.37
N ARG A 116 39.36 -9.84 6.43
CA ARG A 116 40.30 -10.36 7.45
C ARG A 116 41.14 -9.24 8.06
N ALA A 117 40.48 -8.19 8.54
CA ALA A 117 41.15 -7.04 9.14
C ALA A 117 42.05 -7.47 10.31
N THR A 118 43.28 -6.96 10.31
CA THR A 118 44.27 -7.18 11.37
C THR A 118 44.60 -5.87 12.06
N PHE A 119 45.10 -5.95 13.30
CA PHE A 119 45.46 -4.78 14.09
C PHE A 119 46.46 -3.84 13.37
N SER A 120 47.39 -4.40 12.59
CA SER A 120 48.37 -3.62 11.81
C SER A 120 47.76 -2.86 10.62
N ALA A 121 46.69 -3.37 10.02
CA ALA A 121 46.01 -2.74 8.88
C ALA A 121 44.91 -1.76 9.31
N LEU A 122 44.60 -1.70 10.61
CA LEU A 122 43.49 -0.93 11.16
C LEU A 122 43.56 0.58 10.83
N PRO A 123 44.71 1.27 10.93
CA PRO A 123 44.78 2.70 10.59
C PRO A 123 44.41 2.97 9.13
N GLY A 124 44.89 2.15 8.20
CA GLY A 124 44.57 2.26 6.77
C GLY A 124 43.09 2.00 6.47
N LEU A 125 42.50 1.00 7.13
CA LEU A 125 41.08 0.70 7.02
C LEU A 125 40.21 1.84 7.60
N CYS A 126 40.60 2.45 8.72
CA CYS A 126 39.88 3.59 9.29
C CYS A 126 39.87 4.80 8.35
N VAL A 127 41.01 5.12 7.72
CA VAL A 127 41.10 6.18 6.69
C VAL A 127 40.21 5.85 5.49
N THR A 128 40.24 4.59 5.05
CA THR A 128 39.41 4.10 3.94
C THR A 128 37.91 4.26 4.22
N LEU A 129 37.48 3.94 5.45
CA LEU A 129 36.10 4.13 5.89
C LEU A 129 35.71 5.62 5.90
N ALA A 130 36.58 6.48 6.40
CA ALA A 130 36.34 7.92 6.40
C ALA A 130 36.16 8.47 4.98
N ILE A 131 37.02 8.07 4.04
CA ILE A 131 36.91 8.43 2.62
C ILE A 131 35.58 7.93 2.05
N ALA A 132 35.20 6.67 2.30
CA ALA A 132 33.96 6.09 1.80
C ALA A 132 32.71 6.85 2.28
N PHE A 133 32.67 7.24 3.56
CA PHE A 133 31.56 8.03 4.13
C PHE A 133 31.53 9.46 3.56
N VAL A 134 32.68 10.11 3.37
CA VAL A 134 32.75 11.44 2.74
C VAL A 134 32.30 11.40 1.28
N CYS A 135 32.77 10.42 0.49
CA CYS A 135 32.31 10.23 -0.89
C CYS A 135 30.80 9.95 -0.94
N SER A 136 30.28 9.13 -0.01
CA SER A 136 28.84 8.87 0.11
C SER A 136 28.05 10.13 0.42
N ALA A 137 28.57 11.00 1.31
CA ALA A 137 27.99 12.31 1.60
C ALA A 137 27.93 13.19 0.36
N LEU A 138 29.06 13.33 -0.35
CA LEU A 138 29.17 14.15 -1.55
C LEU A 138 28.20 13.70 -2.64
N VAL A 139 28.13 12.40 -2.92
CA VAL A 139 27.22 11.90 -3.95
C VAL A 139 25.76 12.08 -3.56
N ARG A 140 25.42 11.86 -2.28
CA ARG A 140 24.05 11.97 -1.78
C ARG A 140 23.55 13.41 -1.75
N PHE A 141 24.37 14.36 -1.30
CA PHE A 141 23.95 15.74 -1.06
C PHE A 141 24.29 16.71 -2.21
N VAL A 142 25.33 16.41 -3.02
CA VAL A 142 25.81 17.32 -4.08
C VAL A 142 25.51 16.77 -5.48
N VAL A 143 25.86 15.51 -5.77
CA VAL A 143 25.77 14.97 -7.14
C VAL A 143 24.34 14.52 -7.49
N VAL A 144 23.65 13.82 -6.59
CA VAL A 144 22.29 13.33 -6.80
C VAL A 144 21.36 13.82 -5.68
N PRO A 145 21.11 15.15 -5.59
CA PRO A 145 20.25 15.73 -4.58
C PRO A 145 18.78 15.38 -4.85
N GLU A 146 18.18 14.56 -4.00
CA GLU A 146 16.73 14.37 -3.97
C GLU A 146 16.20 15.19 -2.80
N THR A 147 15.26 16.10 -3.06
CA THR A 147 14.41 16.66 -2.01
C THR A 147 13.08 15.92 -2.06
N PRO A 148 12.52 15.49 -0.92
CA PRO A 148 11.17 14.91 -0.87
C PRO A 148 10.14 15.86 -1.49
N GLU A 149 10.33 17.17 -1.31
CA GLU A 149 9.54 18.23 -1.94
C GLU A 149 9.47 18.10 -3.47
N ARG A 150 10.61 17.89 -4.16
CA ARG A 150 10.62 17.75 -5.63
C ARG A 150 9.91 16.48 -6.10
N VAL A 151 9.98 15.41 -5.32
CA VAL A 151 9.28 14.15 -5.63
C VAL A 151 7.77 14.38 -5.49
N LEU A 152 7.35 14.98 -4.39
CA LEU A 152 5.96 15.31 -4.12
C LEU A 152 5.40 16.28 -5.18
N GLU A 153 6.14 17.32 -5.57
CA GLU A 153 5.76 18.22 -6.67
C GLU A 153 5.58 17.47 -8.00
N ARG A 154 6.46 16.51 -8.33
CA ARG A 154 6.34 15.69 -9.54
C ARG A 154 5.11 14.79 -9.49
N LEU A 155 4.84 14.17 -8.32
CA LEU A 155 3.66 13.34 -8.12
C LEU A 155 2.37 14.18 -8.20
N ARG A 156 2.33 15.36 -7.59
CA ARG A 156 1.22 16.33 -7.69
C ARG A 156 0.96 16.73 -9.14
N LYS A 157 2.00 17.07 -9.91
CA LYS A 157 1.90 17.39 -11.34
C LYS A 157 1.37 16.19 -12.16
N ALA A 158 1.85 14.98 -11.86
CA ALA A 158 1.40 13.76 -12.52
C ALA A 158 -0.07 13.45 -12.21
N PHE A 159 -0.50 13.60 -10.95
CA PHE A 159 -1.87 13.41 -10.51
C PHE A 159 -2.84 14.36 -11.22
N ARG A 160 -2.49 15.65 -11.28
CA ARG A 160 -3.25 16.66 -12.04
C ARG A 160 -3.38 16.31 -13.52
N ALA A 161 -2.29 15.88 -14.15
CA ALA A 161 -2.32 15.42 -15.54
C ALA A 161 -3.21 14.17 -15.72
N ARG A 162 -3.22 13.24 -14.76
CA ARG A 162 -4.08 12.04 -14.79
C ARG A 162 -5.56 12.38 -14.61
N ILE A 163 -5.93 13.35 -13.76
CA ILE A 163 -7.30 13.87 -13.70
C ILE A 163 -7.71 14.42 -15.06
N ALA A 164 -6.87 15.25 -15.69
CA ALA A 164 -7.19 15.81 -17.00
C ALA A 164 -7.34 14.74 -18.08
N GLN A 165 -6.52 13.69 -18.05
CA GLN A 165 -6.65 12.53 -18.94
C GLN A 165 -7.96 11.77 -18.68
N LEU A 166 -8.37 11.62 -17.42
CA LEU A 166 -9.65 11.00 -17.07
C LEU A 166 -10.84 11.81 -17.59
N VAL A 167 -10.81 13.14 -17.43
CA VAL A 167 -11.83 14.04 -18.02
C VAL A 167 -11.81 13.96 -19.55
N SER A 168 -10.63 13.85 -20.19
CA SER A 168 -10.56 13.59 -21.64
C SER A 168 -11.20 12.26 -22.04
N ALA A 169 -10.99 11.18 -21.28
CA ALA A 169 -11.67 9.90 -21.54
C ALA A 169 -13.19 9.99 -21.33
N GLN A 170 -13.65 10.83 -20.40
CA GLN A 170 -15.07 11.13 -20.20
C GLN A 170 -15.68 11.91 -21.37
N ILE A 171 -14.94 12.84 -21.97
CA ILE A 171 -15.35 13.55 -23.20
C ILE A 171 -15.42 12.57 -24.38
N GLU A 172 -14.43 11.69 -24.53
CA GLU A 172 -14.45 10.65 -25.57
C GLU A 172 -15.62 9.69 -25.38
N LEU A 173 -15.92 9.32 -24.13
CA LEU A 173 -17.11 8.56 -23.78
C LEU A 173 -18.40 9.32 -24.07
N LEU A 174 -18.47 10.63 -23.91
CA LEU A 174 -19.64 11.42 -24.31
C LEU A 174 -19.86 11.35 -25.83
N ASP A 175 -18.77 11.40 -26.60
CA ASP A 175 -18.77 11.48 -28.06
C ASP A 175 -18.90 10.12 -28.77
N ALA A 176 -18.60 9.02 -28.06
CA ALA A 176 -18.44 7.71 -28.67
C ALA A 176 -19.71 7.20 -29.40
N GLY A 177 -19.53 6.81 -30.67
CA GLY A 177 -20.40 5.95 -31.49
C GLY A 177 -20.80 4.65 -30.78
N PRO A 178 -21.93 3.98 -31.12
CA PRO A 178 -22.26 2.65 -30.58
C PRO A 178 -21.09 1.65 -30.73
N ASP A 179 -20.38 1.71 -31.86
CA ASP A 179 -19.22 0.85 -32.15
C ASP A 179 -17.94 1.21 -31.38
N ARG A 180 -17.91 2.38 -30.69
CA ARG A 180 -16.73 2.90 -29.98
C ARG A 180 -16.94 3.02 -28.46
N VAL A 181 -18.15 2.80 -27.95
CA VAL A 181 -18.46 2.94 -26.50
C VAL A 181 -17.64 1.97 -25.66
N GLU A 182 -17.47 0.73 -26.12
CA GLU A 182 -16.72 -0.29 -25.37
C GLU A 182 -15.25 0.11 -25.21
N LYS A 183 -14.62 0.59 -26.29
CA LYS A 183 -13.24 1.11 -26.24
C LYS A 183 -13.13 2.35 -25.34
N ALA A 184 -14.06 3.29 -25.45
CA ALA A 184 -14.08 4.48 -24.60
C ALA A 184 -14.25 4.12 -23.10
N LEU A 185 -15.05 3.08 -22.80
CA LEU A 185 -15.21 2.55 -21.45
C LEU A 185 -13.93 1.88 -20.94
N GLU A 186 -13.24 1.08 -21.77
CA GLU A 186 -11.94 0.49 -21.42
C GLU A 186 -10.88 1.57 -21.13
N ASP A 187 -10.83 2.61 -21.96
CA ASP A 187 -9.93 3.73 -21.75
C ASP A 187 -10.30 4.52 -20.47
N LEU A 188 -11.60 4.70 -20.16
CA LEU A 188 -12.05 5.29 -18.89
C LEU A 188 -11.56 4.46 -17.69
N ARG A 189 -11.79 3.13 -17.69
CA ARG A 189 -11.32 2.22 -16.63
C ARG A 189 -9.81 2.30 -16.43
N ARG A 190 -9.04 2.33 -17.53
CA ARG A 190 -7.57 2.43 -17.49
C ARG A 190 -7.11 3.74 -16.85
N HIS A 191 -7.77 4.85 -17.16
CA HIS A 191 -7.42 6.16 -16.60
C HIS A 191 -7.84 6.29 -15.13
N THR A 192 -8.97 5.71 -14.71
CA THR A 192 -9.36 5.64 -13.29
C THR A 192 -8.33 4.86 -12.47
N ALA A 193 -7.94 3.67 -12.93
CA ALA A 193 -6.92 2.86 -12.25
C ALA A 193 -5.56 3.58 -12.14
N ARG A 194 -5.16 4.32 -13.18
CA ARG A 194 -3.95 5.15 -13.13
C ARG A 194 -4.12 6.33 -12.16
N LEU A 195 -5.28 6.97 -12.12
CA LEU A 195 -5.50 8.07 -11.18
C LEU A 195 -5.33 7.59 -9.73
N HIS A 196 -5.96 6.46 -9.40
CA HIS A 196 -5.84 5.78 -8.10
C HIS A 196 -4.38 5.44 -7.75
N GLU A 197 -3.65 4.86 -8.69
CA GLU A 197 -2.22 4.54 -8.49
C GLU A 197 -1.38 5.78 -8.13
N SER A 198 -1.69 6.94 -8.73
CA SER A 198 -1.02 8.20 -8.38
C SER A 198 -1.47 8.78 -7.04
N ALA A 199 -2.74 8.64 -6.66
CA ALA A 199 -3.20 8.99 -5.31
C ALA A 199 -2.44 8.18 -4.26
N MET A 200 -2.33 6.86 -4.45
CA MET A 200 -1.57 5.97 -3.58
C MET A 200 -0.09 6.33 -3.48
N MET A 201 0.56 6.72 -4.59
CA MET A 201 1.94 7.20 -4.56
C MET A 201 2.09 8.50 -3.75
N ILE A 202 1.12 9.42 -3.84
CA ILE A 202 1.11 10.66 -3.06
C ILE A 202 0.92 10.33 -1.58
N GLN A 203 -0.05 9.48 -1.23
CA GLN A 203 -0.31 9.05 0.15
C GLN A 203 0.92 8.39 0.77
N GLY A 204 1.53 7.43 0.09
CA GLY A 204 2.76 6.78 0.55
C GLY A 204 3.89 7.79 0.79
N GLN A 205 4.05 8.76 -0.13
CA GLN A 205 5.08 9.78 0.01
C GLN A 205 4.78 10.79 1.14
N LEU A 206 3.52 11.10 1.44
CA LEU A 206 3.10 11.97 2.54
C LEU A 206 3.30 11.28 3.89
N ALA A 207 2.87 10.02 4.03
CA ALA A 207 3.13 9.20 5.22
C ALA A 207 4.63 9.02 5.50
N GLU A 208 5.45 8.97 4.44
CA GLU A 208 6.89 8.84 4.54
C GLU A 208 7.66 10.16 4.62
N GLY A 209 7.08 11.33 4.33
CA GLY A 209 7.89 12.47 3.86
C GLY A 209 7.65 13.85 4.48
N THR A 210 6.53 14.13 5.14
CA THR A 210 6.23 15.48 5.64
C THR A 210 6.47 15.59 7.15
N SER A 211 7.04 16.72 7.59
CA SER A 211 7.21 17.05 9.01
C SER A 211 5.94 17.60 9.65
N ASP A 212 4.95 17.96 8.84
CA ASP A 212 3.66 18.50 9.25
C ASP A 212 2.58 17.48 8.91
N SER A 213 2.03 16.82 9.94
CA SER A 213 1.01 15.77 9.79
C SER A 213 -0.30 16.35 9.27
N ALA A 214 -0.67 17.54 9.75
CA ALA A 214 -1.92 18.21 9.40
C ALA A 214 -1.94 18.60 7.91
N THR A 215 -0.84 19.15 7.39
CA THR A 215 -0.74 19.43 5.94
C THR A 215 -0.77 18.14 5.11
N ALA A 216 -0.20 17.04 5.61
CA ALA A 216 -0.23 15.76 4.89
C ALA A 216 -1.62 15.15 4.83
N SER A 217 -2.35 15.12 5.95
CA SER A 217 -3.71 14.58 5.99
C SER A 217 -4.68 15.42 5.18
N LEU A 218 -4.54 16.74 5.24
CA LEU A 218 -5.28 17.67 4.40
C LEU A 218 -5.04 17.37 2.91
N VAL A 219 -3.77 17.32 2.46
CA VAL A 219 -3.46 17.01 1.06
C VAL A 219 -3.96 15.60 0.68
N GLN A 220 -3.85 14.62 1.56
CA GLN A 220 -4.36 13.26 1.33
C GLN A 220 -5.88 13.26 1.12
N ARG A 221 -6.63 13.96 1.97
CA ARG A 221 -8.08 14.07 1.86
C ARG A 221 -8.48 14.78 0.56
N ARG A 222 -7.81 15.88 0.21
CA ARG A 222 -8.10 16.60 -1.05
C ARG A 222 -7.78 15.79 -2.30
N VAL A 223 -6.73 14.97 -2.27
CA VAL A 223 -6.40 14.04 -3.35
C VAL A 223 -7.50 12.98 -3.51
N ALA A 224 -7.99 12.41 -2.40
CA ALA A 224 -9.08 11.44 -2.41
C ALA A 224 -10.41 12.06 -2.88
N ASP A 225 -10.78 13.25 -2.39
CA ASP A 225 -11.99 13.97 -2.81
C ASP A 225 -12.00 14.25 -4.32
N ALA A 226 -10.84 14.59 -4.89
CA ALA A 226 -10.68 14.83 -6.32
C ALA A 226 -10.77 13.54 -7.15
N GLU A 227 -10.21 12.44 -6.64
CA GLU A 227 -10.32 11.12 -7.26
C GLU A 227 -11.78 10.64 -7.30
N ILE A 228 -12.46 10.65 -6.15
CA ILE A 228 -13.84 10.19 -5.99
C ILE A 228 -14.79 11.03 -6.84
N ALA A 229 -14.64 12.36 -6.85
CA ALA A 229 -15.50 13.22 -7.65
C ALA A 229 -15.32 12.97 -9.16
N ALA A 230 -14.07 12.82 -9.61
CA ALA A 230 -13.77 12.54 -11.01
C ALA A 230 -14.29 11.16 -11.44
N GLU A 231 -14.20 10.14 -10.58
CA GLU A 231 -14.77 8.82 -10.85
C GLU A 231 -16.31 8.84 -10.89
N ARG A 232 -16.94 9.51 -9.91
CA ARG A 232 -18.40 9.68 -9.85
C ARG A 232 -18.93 10.35 -11.11
N LEU A 233 -18.23 11.35 -11.64
CA LEU A 233 -18.58 12.00 -12.91
C LEU A 233 -18.64 11.00 -14.08
N GLY A 234 -17.71 10.03 -14.14
CA GLY A 234 -17.72 8.96 -15.13
C GLY A 234 -18.97 8.07 -15.04
N VAL A 235 -19.38 7.69 -13.82
CA VAL A 235 -20.61 6.92 -13.54
C VAL A 235 -21.86 7.70 -13.99
N LEU A 236 -21.91 8.99 -13.67
CA LEU A 236 -23.03 9.85 -14.01
C LEU A 236 -23.18 10.00 -15.53
N LEU A 237 -22.06 10.16 -16.25
CA LEU A 237 -22.04 10.21 -17.71
C LEU A 237 -22.54 8.90 -18.33
N LEU A 238 -22.09 7.75 -17.83
CA LEU A 238 -22.59 6.45 -18.28
C LEU A 238 -24.10 6.31 -18.05
N THR A 239 -24.57 6.73 -16.87
CA THR A 239 -25.99 6.70 -16.50
C THR A 239 -26.85 7.60 -17.38
N ALA A 240 -26.34 8.77 -17.76
CA ALA A 240 -27.05 9.70 -18.63
C ALA A 240 -27.13 9.16 -20.07
N ARG A 241 -26.11 8.42 -20.52
CA ARG A 241 -26.05 7.81 -21.87
C ARG A 241 -26.88 6.54 -22.05
N SER A 242 -27.29 5.86 -20.99
CA SER A 242 -27.96 4.55 -21.09
C SER A 242 -29.48 4.62 -20.87
N ALA A 243 -30.25 3.75 -21.54
CA ALA A 243 -31.70 3.63 -21.30
C ALA A 243 -32.00 3.02 -19.92
N GLU A 244 -31.17 2.05 -19.52
CA GLU A 244 -31.10 1.43 -18.21
C GLU A 244 -29.98 2.06 -17.39
N ARG A 245 -30.19 2.33 -16.09
CA ARG A 245 -29.18 2.97 -15.23
C ARG A 245 -27.93 2.09 -15.14
N ALA A 246 -26.79 2.60 -15.61
CA ALA A 246 -25.50 1.90 -15.56
C ALA A 246 -25.12 1.55 -14.11
N ASP A 247 -24.81 0.28 -13.86
CA ASP A 247 -24.39 -0.19 -12.53
C ASP A 247 -22.93 0.23 -12.28
N THR A 248 -22.55 0.64 -11.07
CA THR A 248 -21.16 1.06 -10.76
C THR A 248 -20.14 -0.06 -10.89
N LEU A 249 -20.60 -1.31 -10.87
CA LEU A 249 -19.83 -2.51 -11.21
C LEU A 249 -19.28 -2.50 -12.65
N THR A 250 -19.88 -1.73 -13.57
CA THR A 250 -19.39 -1.60 -14.95
C THR A 250 -18.03 -0.91 -15.05
N LEU A 251 -17.58 -0.17 -14.03
CA LEU A 251 -16.24 0.46 -14.03
C LEU A 251 -15.15 -0.40 -13.39
N HIS A 252 -15.51 -1.33 -12.50
CA HIS A 252 -14.53 -2.09 -11.71
C HIS A 252 -14.33 -3.54 -12.18
N LEU A 253 -15.26 -4.11 -12.94
CA LEU A 253 -15.17 -5.49 -13.41
C LEU A 253 -14.74 -5.57 -14.89
N PRO A 254 -13.68 -6.34 -15.21
CA PRO A 254 -13.38 -6.72 -16.58
C PRO A 254 -14.58 -7.51 -17.16
N HIS A 255 -15.06 -7.12 -18.34
CA HIS A 255 -16.15 -7.80 -19.08
C HIS A 255 -17.57 -7.68 -18.47
N ALA A 256 -17.81 -6.73 -17.57
CA ALA A 256 -19.20 -6.44 -17.15
C ALA A 256 -20.05 -6.02 -18.37
N PRO A 257 -21.29 -6.55 -18.51
CA PRO A 257 -22.15 -6.22 -19.65
C PRO A 257 -22.41 -4.72 -19.71
N VAL A 258 -22.14 -4.12 -20.87
CA VAL A 258 -22.42 -2.71 -21.13
C VAL A 258 -23.94 -2.54 -21.19
N PRO A 259 -24.54 -1.55 -20.49
CA PRO A 259 -25.97 -1.29 -20.57
C PRO A 259 -26.41 -1.09 -22.03
N ALA A 260 -27.58 -1.61 -22.40
CA ALA A 260 -28.10 -1.46 -23.75
C ALA A 260 -28.14 0.03 -24.17
N ALA A 261 -27.59 0.33 -25.35
CA ALA A 261 -27.46 1.68 -25.88
C ALA A 261 -28.84 2.33 -26.06
N GLY A 262 -29.25 3.15 -25.10
CA GLY A 262 -30.39 4.03 -25.23
C GLY A 262 -29.87 5.41 -25.60
N ASP A 263 -29.96 5.80 -26.86
CA ASP A 263 -29.37 7.05 -27.39
C ASP A 263 -30.10 8.34 -26.91
N ARG A 264 -30.43 8.44 -25.60
CA ARG A 264 -31.18 9.53 -24.98
C ARG A 264 -30.45 10.87 -25.04
N LEU A 265 -29.12 10.87 -24.87
CA LEU A 265 -28.30 12.08 -24.92
C LEU A 265 -28.12 12.61 -26.36
N ARG A 266 -28.03 11.72 -27.36
CA ARG A 266 -27.94 12.13 -28.78
C ARG A 266 -29.21 12.77 -29.31
N ALA A 267 -30.36 12.45 -28.74
CA ALA A 267 -31.61 13.14 -29.08
C ALA A 267 -31.64 14.62 -28.59
N GLN A 268 -30.64 15.06 -27.81
CA GLN A 268 -30.56 16.39 -27.18
C GLN A 268 -29.27 17.13 -27.57
N ASP A 269 -29.01 17.28 -28.87
CA ASP A 269 -27.75 17.83 -29.42
C ASP A 269 -27.29 19.15 -28.77
N GLY A 270 -28.21 20.07 -28.44
CA GLY A 270 -27.89 21.34 -27.79
C GLY A 270 -27.37 21.19 -26.34
N ILE A 271 -27.87 20.20 -25.60
CA ILE A 271 -27.43 19.92 -24.22
C ILE A 271 -26.10 19.17 -24.24
N THR A 272 -25.92 18.24 -25.17
CA THR A 272 -24.66 17.51 -25.38
C THR A 272 -23.51 18.46 -25.76
N ALA A 273 -23.77 19.48 -26.58
CA ALA A 273 -22.78 20.52 -26.90
C ALA A 273 -22.39 21.35 -25.68
N THR A 274 -23.34 21.64 -24.79
CA THR A 274 -23.10 22.36 -23.52
C THR A 274 -22.26 21.50 -22.57
N LEU A 275 -22.64 20.23 -22.37
CA LEU A 275 -21.87 19.27 -21.57
C LEU A 275 -20.43 19.13 -22.06
N ARG A 276 -20.22 19.00 -23.37
CA ARG A 276 -18.87 18.93 -23.95
C ARG A 276 -18.07 20.19 -23.62
N ARG A 277 -18.67 21.38 -23.78
CA ARG A 277 -18.03 22.66 -23.47
C ARG A 277 -17.63 22.76 -22.00
N ASP A 278 -18.48 22.30 -21.08
CA ASP A 278 -18.21 22.38 -19.64
C ASP A 278 -17.22 21.32 -19.16
N LEU A 279 -17.20 20.13 -19.77
CA LEU A 279 -16.13 19.14 -19.54
C LEU A 279 -14.78 19.64 -20.07
N ASP A 280 -14.75 20.32 -21.22
CA ASP A 280 -13.54 20.97 -21.72
C ASP A 280 -13.09 22.13 -20.80
N ALA A 281 -14.03 22.90 -20.26
CA ALA A 281 -13.73 23.93 -19.26
C ALA A 281 -13.15 23.32 -17.97
N LEU A 282 -13.72 22.21 -17.49
CA LEU A 282 -13.21 21.47 -16.33
C LEU A 282 -11.79 20.93 -16.62
N ARG A 283 -11.55 20.36 -17.80
CA ARG A 283 -10.22 19.90 -18.22
C ARG A 283 -9.19 21.03 -18.24
N LEU A 284 -9.57 22.20 -18.74
CA LEU A 284 -8.71 23.40 -18.74
C LEU A 284 -8.40 23.87 -17.31
N LEU A 285 -9.41 23.87 -16.43
CA LEU A 285 -9.25 24.18 -15.02
C LEU A 285 -8.34 23.16 -14.33
N VAL A 286 -8.39 21.89 -14.68
CA VAL A 286 -7.44 20.91 -14.12
C VAL A 286 -6.02 21.14 -14.64
N LEU A 287 -5.80 21.42 -15.92
CA LEU A 287 -4.46 21.47 -16.52
C LEU A 287 -3.65 22.73 -16.17
N ARG A 288 -4.30 23.89 -16.02
CA ARG A 288 -3.64 25.18 -15.81
C ARG A 288 -3.06 25.32 -14.39
N PRO A 289 -1.74 25.54 -14.22
CA PRO A 289 -1.15 25.91 -12.93
C PRO A 289 -1.44 27.36 -12.54
N ILE A 290 -1.48 27.65 -11.24
CA ILE A 290 -1.78 28.98 -10.67
C ILE A 290 -0.78 30.07 -11.11
N THR A 291 0.47 29.71 -11.40
CA THR A 291 1.49 30.68 -11.84
C THR A 291 1.16 31.36 -13.16
N ASP A 292 0.22 30.82 -13.95
CA ASP A 292 -0.27 31.38 -15.22
C ASP A 292 -1.66 32.05 -15.08
N ASP A 293 -2.21 32.18 -13.86
CA ASP A 293 -3.59 32.59 -13.58
C ASP A 293 -3.78 34.13 -13.54
N ARG A 294 -3.20 34.84 -14.52
CA ARG A 294 -3.25 36.32 -14.60
C ARG A 294 -4.49 36.87 -15.32
N GLY A 295 -5.59 36.12 -15.41
CA GLY A 295 -6.75 36.53 -16.21
C GLY A 295 -8.10 36.10 -15.66
N THR A 296 -9.09 36.99 -15.79
CA THR A 296 -10.49 36.83 -15.34
C THR A 296 -11.24 35.67 -16.01
N ALA A 297 -10.72 35.15 -17.13
CA ALA A 297 -11.34 34.05 -17.88
C ALA A 297 -11.43 32.74 -17.09
N LEU A 298 -10.40 32.41 -16.28
CA LEU A 298 -10.39 31.16 -15.52
C LEU A 298 -11.31 31.25 -14.29
N ALA A 299 -11.34 32.42 -13.64
CA ALA A 299 -12.31 32.73 -12.59
C ALA A 299 -13.75 32.60 -13.10
N HIS A 300 -14.05 33.14 -14.29
CA HIS A 300 -15.36 33.01 -14.90
C HIS A 300 -15.76 31.55 -15.20
N LEU A 301 -14.83 30.74 -15.72
CA LEU A 301 -15.07 29.31 -15.93
C LEU A 301 -15.31 28.58 -14.60
N ARG A 302 -14.45 28.79 -13.61
CA ARG A 302 -14.58 28.21 -12.26
C ARG A 302 -15.93 28.54 -11.64
N ASN A 303 -16.31 29.82 -11.63
CA ASN A 303 -17.56 30.29 -11.06
C ASN A 303 -18.77 29.66 -11.76
N ARG A 304 -18.74 29.54 -13.10
CA ARG A 304 -19.80 28.87 -13.85
C ARG A 304 -19.94 27.39 -13.46
N LEU A 305 -18.82 26.67 -13.38
CA LEU A 305 -18.84 25.23 -13.06
C LEU A 305 -19.30 24.98 -11.63
N LEU A 306 -18.84 25.78 -10.66
CA LEU A 306 -19.26 25.67 -9.26
C LEU A 306 -20.74 26.01 -9.07
N GLY A 307 -21.29 26.93 -9.87
CA GLY A 307 -22.72 27.25 -9.87
C GLY A 307 -23.62 26.02 -10.08
N TYR A 308 -23.20 25.04 -10.89
CA TYR A 308 -24.00 23.81 -11.10
C TYR A 308 -24.19 22.97 -9.85
N ARG A 309 -23.26 23.04 -8.88
CA ARG A 309 -23.39 22.37 -7.59
C ARG A 309 -24.52 22.98 -6.75
N ASP A 310 -24.64 24.30 -6.78
CA ASP A 310 -25.66 25.08 -6.07
C ASP A 310 -26.95 25.23 -6.88
N GLU A 311 -27.13 24.40 -7.91
CA GLU A 311 -28.28 24.41 -8.82
C GLU A 311 -28.43 25.70 -9.65
N GLU A 312 -27.40 26.53 -9.72
CA GLU A 312 -27.37 27.73 -10.55
C GLU A 312 -27.16 27.34 -12.02
N ASN A 313 -27.95 27.93 -12.93
CA ASN A 313 -27.84 27.75 -14.38
C ASN A 313 -28.00 26.30 -14.89
N LEU A 314 -28.63 25.40 -14.13
CA LEU A 314 -28.92 24.04 -14.59
C LEU A 314 -29.85 24.03 -15.81
N PRO A 315 -29.51 23.32 -16.90
CA PRO A 315 -30.39 23.23 -18.05
C PRO A 315 -31.65 22.39 -17.73
N GLN A 316 -32.76 22.72 -18.40
CA GLN A 316 -33.97 21.91 -18.37
C GLN A 316 -33.74 20.62 -19.17
N ALA A 317 -33.31 19.57 -18.48
CA ALA A 317 -32.95 18.28 -19.06
C ALA A 317 -33.47 17.14 -18.18
N SER A 318 -33.22 15.90 -18.59
CA SER A 318 -33.53 14.75 -17.73
C SER A 318 -32.73 14.81 -16.42
N THR A 319 -33.26 14.21 -15.35
CA THR A 319 -32.59 14.17 -14.04
C THR A 319 -31.18 13.57 -14.11
N ALA A 320 -30.98 12.54 -14.93
CA ALA A 320 -29.65 11.95 -15.15
C ALA A 320 -28.66 12.94 -15.79
N VAL A 321 -29.13 13.82 -16.67
CA VAL A 321 -28.30 14.87 -17.31
C VAL A 321 -28.01 16.00 -16.33
N GLN A 322 -29.00 16.41 -15.53
CA GLN A 322 -28.79 17.40 -14.46
C GLN A 322 -27.80 16.90 -13.41
N ASP A 323 -27.84 15.61 -13.07
CA ASP A 323 -26.87 15.00 -12.16
C ASP A 323 -25.44 15.06 -12.74
N VAL A 324 -25.25 14.94 -14.07
CA VAL A 324 -23.93 15.14 -14.70
C VAL A 324 -23.45 16.58 -14.49
N PHE A 325 -24.30 17.59 -14.67
CA PHE A 325 -23.91 18.99 -14.39
C PHE A 325 -23.54 19.21 -12.93
N ARG A 326 -24.32 18.65 -11.99
CA ARG A 326 -23.96 18.66 -10.56
C ARG A 326 -22.61 17.98 -10.31
N GLY A 327 -22.36 16.83 -10.95
CA GLY A 327 -21.09 16.10 -10.87
C GLY A 327 -19.90 16.90 -11.43
N ILE A 328 -20.10 17.71 -12.48
CA ILE A 328 -19.09 18.66 -12.98
C ILE A 328 -18.78 19.71 -11.90
N GLY A 329 -19.81 20.26 -11.25
CA GLY A 329 -19.63 21.23 -10.15
C GLY A 329 -18.94 20.63 -8.92
N GLU A 330 -19.31 19.42 -8.51
CA GLU A 330 -18.63 18.67 -7.44
C GLU A 330 -17.15 18.43 -7.79
N THR A 331 -16.85 18.01 -9.02
CA THR A 331 -15.46 17.81 -9.48
C THR A 331 -14.68 19.13 -9.49
N ALA A 332 -15.32 20.23 -9.91
CA ALA A 332 -14.70 21.55 -9.86
C ALA A 332 -14.39 21.99 -8.42
N ARG A 333 -15.27 21.71 -7.44
CA ARG A 333 -15.01 21.93 -6.01
C ARG A 333 -13.83 21.12 -5.52
N SER A 334 -13.78 19.82 -5.79
CA SER A 334 -12.66 18.98 -5.34
C SER A 334 -11.32 19.42 -5.95
N VAL A 335 -11.32 19.85 -7.21
CA VAL A 335 -10.12 20.41 -7.85
C VAL A 335 -9.73 21.77 -7.23
N LEU A 336 -10.70 22.60 -6.84
CA LEU A 336 -10.44 23.84 -6.10
C LEU A 336 -9.82 23.56 -4.73
N GLY A 337 -10.38 22.64 -3.94
CA GLY A 337 -9.83 22.25 -2.64
C GLY A 337 -8.42 21.67 -2.76
N LEU A 338 -8.18 20.84 -3.77
CA LEU A 338 -6.83 20.35 -4.08
C LEU A 338 -5.87 21.51 -4.42
N ARG A 339 -6.30 22.50 -5.20
CA ARG A 339 -5.47 23.67 -5.52
C ARG A 339 -5.14 24.50 -4.28
N LEU A 340 -6.12 24.74 -3.39
CA LEU A 340 -5.89 25.50 -2.16
C LEU A 340 -4.90 24.78 -1.23
N ALA A 341 -5.05 23.47 -1.07
CA ALA A 341 -4.15 22.64 -0.27
C ALA A 341 -2.72 22.57 -0.82
N LEU A 342 -2.56 22.61 -2.15
CA LEU A 342 -1.28 22.41 -2.81
C LEU A 342 -0.51 23.71 -3.05
N ASP A 343 -1.22 24.77 -3.43
CA ASP A 343 -0.65 26.00 -3.97
C ASP A 343 -0.95 27.24 -3.10
N GLY A 344 -1.78 27.10 -2.04
CA GLY A 344 -2.08 28.16 -1.07
C GLY A 344 -3.26 29.06 -1.45
N PRO A 345 -3.47 30.17 -0.70
CA PRO A 345 -4.57 31.12 -0.92
C PRO A 345 -4.57 31.70 -2.34
N GLN A 346 -5.75 31.88 -2.93
CA GLN A 346 -5.95 32.36 -4.30
C GLN A 346 -6.49 33.80 -4.31
N ASP A 347 -6.45 34.46 -5.46
CA ASP A 347 -7.13 35.74 -5.67
C ASP A 347 -8.65 35.54 -5.59
N GLU A 348 -9.30 36.30 -4.70
CA GLU A 348 -10.72 36.22 -4.36
C GLU A 348 -11.54 37.34 -5.01
N SER A 349 -10.89 38.29 -5.70
CA SER A 349 -11.53 39.51 -6.21
C SER A 349 -12.67 39.27 -7.20
N ASP A 350 -12.64 38.14 -7.92
CA ASP A 350 -13.63 37.75 -8.93
C ASP A 350 -14.53 36.57 -8.47
N ASP A 351 -14.57 36.24 -7.17
CA ASP A 351 -15.36 35.09 -6.68
C ASP A 351 -16.87 35.40 -6.70
N THR A 352 -17.68 34.48 -7.26
CA THR A 352 -19.15 34.51 -7.10
C THR A 352 -19.54 34.01 -5.70
N PRO A 353 -20.77 34.30 -5.21
CA PRO A 353 -21.23 33.83 -3.90
C PRO A 353 -21.12 32.29 -3.72
N SER A 354 -21.35 31.53 -4.78
CA SER A 354 -21.18 30.07 -4.83
C SER A 354 -19.71 29.62 -4.67
N THR A 355 -18.77 30.39 -5.24
CA THR A 355 -17.32 30.15 -5.09
C THR A 355 -16.85 30.50 -3.68
N THR A 356 -17.30 31.64 -3.12
CA THR A 356 -17.00 32.04 -1.75
C THR A 356 -17.51 31.02 -0.74
N ARG A 357 -18.78 30.59 -0.85
CA ARG A 357 -19.34 29.54 0.01
C ARG A 357 -18.55 28.24 -0.11
N SER A 358 -18.19 27.83 -1.34
CA SER A 358 -17.41 26.62 -1.54
C SER A 358 -16.05 26.70 -0.86
N ARG A 359 -15.39 27.86 -0.88
CA ARG A 359 -14.13 28.11 -0.18
C ARG A 359 -14.30 28.08 1.34
N GLU A 360 -15.29 28.78 1.88
CA GLU A 360 -15.58 28.80 3.32
C GLU A 360 -15.87 27.39 3.87
N GLU A 361 -16.60 26.56 3.11
CA GLU A 361 -16.82 25.17 3.47
C GLU A 361 -15.51 24.35 3.46
N LEU A 362 -14.61 24.59 2.50
CA LEU A 362 -13.31 23.92 2.43
C LEU A 362 -12.41 24.34 3.61
N ASP A 363 -12.40 25.63 3.95
CA ASP A 363 -11.65 26.17 5.09
C ASP A 363 -12.20 25.62 6.42
N ALA A 364 -13.53 25.51 6.56
CA ALA A 364 -14.17 24.89 7.72
C ALA A 364 -13.83 23.40 7.84
N GLU A 365 -13.81 22.67 6.71
CA GLU A 365 -13.34 21.28 6.66
C GLU A 365 -11.86 21.17 7.08
N ASP A 366 -10.99 22.07 6.60
CA ASP A 366 -9.55 22.08 6.92
C ASP A 366 -9.31 22.30 8.43
N VAL A 367 -10.08 23.19 9.07
CA VAL A 367 -10.03 23.42 10.52
C VAL A 367 -10.52 22.19 11.31
N SER A 368 -11.54 21.47 10.82
CA SER A 368 -12.03 20.24 11.48
C SER A 368 -11.03 19.07 11.43
N ILE A 369 -10.21 19.00 10.36
CA ILE A 369 -9.17 17.98 10.20
C ILE A 369 -8.03 18.22 11.18
N ALA A 370 -7.60 19.48 11.34
CA ALA A 370 -6.56 19.84 12.30
C ALA A 370 -6.96 19.55 13.75
N GLY A 371 -8.26 19.69 14.09
CA GLY A 371 -8.78 19.46 15.44
C GLY A 371 -9.06 18.01 15.83
N SER A 372 -9.15 17.08 14.86
CA SER A 372 -9.40 15.64 15.12
C SER A 372 -8.10 14.83 15.32
N GLU A 373 -6.95 15.35 14.87
CA GLU A 373 -5.67 14.66 14.97
C GLU A 373 -4.94 14.84 16.32
N GLU A 374 -5.26 15.89 17.08
CA GLU A 374 -4.77 16.02 18.47
C GLU A 374 -5.33 14.90 19.39
N ALA A 375 -6.44 14.26 19.00
CA ALA A 375 -7.06 13.15 19.73
C ALA A 375 -6.57 11.76 19.30
N GLU A 376 -6.13 11.57 18.05
CA GLU A 376 -5.63 10.26 17.56
C GLU A 376 -4.13 10.03 17.83
N GLN A 377 -3.37 11.07 18.16
CA GLN A 377 -1.91 10.97 18.40
C GLN A 377 -1.54 10.41 19.78
N GLU A 378 -2.48 10.24 20.71
CA GLU A 378 -2.22 9.64 22.02
C GLU A 378 -2.29 8.10 22.07
N GLU A 379 -2.70 7.40 21.00
CA GLU A 379 -3.05 5.97 21.10
C GLU A 379 -2.00 4.95 20.58
N SER A 380 -0.80 5.37 20.15
CA SER A 380 0.20 4.43 19.59
C SER A 380 1.40 4.08 20.49
N ASP A 381 1.40 4.46 21.77
CA ASP A 381 2.53 4.16 22.65
C ASP A 381 2.35 2.85 23.43
N ARG A 382 2.16 1.72 22.73
CA ARG A 382 2.24 0.38 23.37
C ARG A 382 3.65 0.19 23.92
N ARG A 383 3.86 0.21 25.25
CA ARG A 383 5.16 -0.07 25.91
C ARG A 383 5.21 -1.51 26.42
N GLY A 384 6.38 -2.16 26.31
CA GLY A 384 6.63 -3.48 26.92
C GLY A 384 7.14 -4.54 25.94
N TRP A 385 7.10 -5.79 26.38
CA TRP A 385 7.62 -6.98 25.68
C TRP A 385 6.79 -7.37 24.45
N GLU A 386 5.63 -6.76 24.27
CA GLU A 386 4.71 -6.94 23.14
C GLU A 386 5.13 -6.14 21.88
N ARG A 387 6.16 -5.29 21.97
CA ARG A 387 6.66 -4.57 20.79
C ARG A 387 7.22 -5.56 19.76
N PRO A 388 6.78 -5.50 18.49
CA PRO A 388 7.30 -6.38 17.43
C PRO A 388 8.82 -6.33 17.28
N THR A 389 9.46 -5.20 17.58
CA THR A 389 10.91 -5.00 17.43
C THR A 389 11.75 -5.76 18.44
N THR A 390 11.31 -5.86 19.70
CA THR A 390 12.02 -6.65 20.73
C THR A 390 11.89 -8.14 20.46
N ARG A 391 10.73 -8.60 20.02
CA ARG A 391 10.50 -9.99 19.60
C ARG A 391 11.37 -10.37 18.40
N THR A 392 11.40 -9.54 17.35
CA THR A 392 12.25 -9.78 16.18
C THR A 392 13.73 -9.77 16.56
N ALA A 393 14.17 -8.93 17.50
CA ALA A 393 15.56 -8.95 17.98
C ALA A 393 15.93 -10.29 18.62
N VAL A 394 15.04 -10.87 19.44
CA VAL A 394 15.25 -12.19 20.05
C VAL A 394 15.25 -13.29 18.99
N GLN A 395 14.27 -13.30 18.08
CA GLN A 395 14.18 -14.28 16.99
C GLN A 395 15.42 -14.28 16.10
N VAL A 396 15.85 -13.10 15.64
CA VAL A 396 17.03 -12.96 14.77
C VAL A 396 18.29 -13.39 15.49
N SER A 397 18.42 -13.08 16.78
CA SER A 397 19.60 -13.44 17.57
C SER A 397 19.66 -14.95 17.81
N ALA A 398 18.52 -15.57 18.15
CA ALA A 398 18.43 -17.02 18.32
C ALA A 398 18.68 -17.77 17.00
N GLY A 399 18.08 -17.33 15.89
CA GLY A 399 18.33 -17.90 14.56
C GLY A 399 19.77 -17.70 14.09
N SER A 400 20.38 -16.54 14.40
CA SER A 400 21.79 -16.29 14.14
C SER A 400 22.71 -17.17 14.97
N ALA A 401 22.40 -17.41 16.26
CA ALA A 401 23.16 -18.34 17.09
C ALA A 401 23.10 -19.77 16.54
N LEU A 402 21.92 -20.24 16.11
CA LEU A 402 21.77 -21.52 15.42
C LEU A 402 22.58 -21.57 14.12
N ALA A 403 22.60 -20.48 13.35
CA ALA A 403 23.37 -20.39 12.12
C ALA A 403 24.89 -20.34 12.35
N ILE A 404 25.36 -19.79 13.48
CA ILE A 404 26.76 -19.85 13.89
C ILE A 404 27.13 -21.29 14.19
N VAL A 405 26.40 -21.95 15.09
CA VAL A 405 26.68 -23.34 15.48
C VAL A 405 26.64 -24.27 14.26
N GLY A 406 25.57 -24.20 13.46
CA GLY A 406 25.48 -24.99 12.23
C GLY A 406 26.54 -24.63 11.18
N GLY A 407 26.90 -23.34 11.11
CA GLY A 407 27.89 -22.82 10.16
C GLY A 407 29.31 -23.26 10.51
N GLU A 408 29.66 -23.37 11.79
CA GLU A 408 30.94 -23.91 12.24
C GLU A 408 31.11 -25.38 11.85
N PHE A 409 30.03 -26.17 11.87
CA PHE A 409 30.06 -27.56 11.39
C PHE A 409 30.27 -27.69 9.88
N LEU A 410 29.84 -26.71 9.08
CA LEU A 410 30.09 -26.67 7.63
C LEU A 410 31.46 -26.08 7.29
N SER A 411 31.80 -24.92 7.88
CA SER A 411 33.04 -24.20 7.62
C SER A 411 33.38 -23.23 8.73
N SER A 412 34.43 -23.56 9.49
CA SER A 412 35.00 -22.71 10.55
C SER A 412 35.51 -21.35 10.06
N GLN A 413 35.75 -21.18 8.75
CA GLN A 413 36.26 -19.93 8.19
C GLN A 413 35.18 -19.00 7.62
N ARG A 414 33.95 -19.48 7.39
CA ARG A 414 32.94 -18.74 6.59
C ARG A 414 31.51 -18.75 7.12
N TRP A 415 31.30 -19.31 8.32
CA TRP A 415 30.02 -19.35 9.06
C TRP A 415 29.24 -18.01 9.06
N TYR A 416 29.93 -16.87 9.01
CA TYR A 416 29.34 -15.52 9.00
C TYR A 416 28.37 -15.25 7.83
N TRP A 417 28.42 -16.03 6.74
CA TRP A 417 27.48 -15.92 5.62
C TRP A 417 26.13 -16.61 5.83
N ALA A 418 26.13 -17.71 6.58
CA ALA A 418 24.88 -18.33 7.04
C ALA A 418 24.13 -17.35 7.96
N VAL A 419 24.87 -16.66 8.83
CA VAL A 419 24.32 -15.64 9.73
C VAL A 419 23.79 -14.43 8.96
N LEU A 420 24.55 -13.92 7.98
CA LEU A 420 24.06 -12.84 7.11
C LEU A 420 22.75 -13.23 6.42
N THR A 421 22.65 -14.48 5.95
CA THR A 421 21.42 -14.99 5.33
C THR A 421 20.26 -14.99 6.31
N CYS A 422 20.44 -15.56 7.51
CA CYS A 422 19.43 -15.52 8.57
C CYS A 422 18.96 -14.08 8.83
N TRP A 423 19.89 -13.16 9.09
CA TRP A 423 19.58 -11.76 9.38
C TRP A 423 18.85 -11.04 8.23
N VAL A 424 19.26 -11.26 6.98
CA VAL A 424 18.61 -10.63 5.82
C VAL A 424 17.20 -11.17 5.60
N VAL A 425 16.94 -12.44 5.88
CA VAL A 425 15.58 -12.98 5.73
C VAL A 425 14.62 -12.28 6.70
N PHE A 426 15.06 -11.88 7.89
CA PHE A 426 14.25 -11.11 8.86
C PHE A 426 14.15 -9.60 8.60
N LEU A 427 14.91 -9.04 7.66
CA LEU A 427 14.81 -7.62 7.31
C LEU A 427 13.44 -7.34 6.65
N ASN A 428 12.66 -6.42 7.20
CA ASN A 428 11.35 -6.03 6.66
C ASN A 428 10.36 -7.20 6.46
N THR A 429 10.37 -8.21 7.33
CA THR A 429 9.38 -9.30 7.32
C THR A 429 8.59 -9.31 8.61
N ALA A 430 7.27 -9.44 8.50
CA ALA A 430 6.35 -9.44 9.63
C ALA A 430 5.81 -10.84 9.94
N SER A 431 5.92 -11.80 9.00
CA SER A 431 5.39 -13.16 9.17
C SER A 431 6.38 -14.28 8.86
N THR A 432 6.14 -15.45 9.44
CA THR A 432 6.91 -16.69 9.18
C THR A 432 6.81 -17.13 7.71
N GLY A 433 5.65 -16.92 7.07
CA GLY A 433 5.46 -17.22 5.64
C GLY A 433 6.32 -16.34 4.73
N GLU A 434 6.43 -15.05 5.04
CA GLU A 434 7.32 -14.14 4.29
C GLU A 434 8.80 -14.52 4.44
N ILE A 435 9.22 -14.91 5.65
CA ILE A 435 10.58 -15.40 5.93
C ILE A 435 10.88 -16.63 5.06
N LEU A 436 9.96 -17.60 5.00
CA LEU A 436 10.12 -18.79 4.16
C LEU A 436 10.24 -18.44 2.67
N VAL A 437 9.32 -17.62 2.14
CA VAL A 437 9.32 -17.22 0.73
C VAL A 437 10.60 -16.45 0.38
N LYS A 438 11.04 -15.56 1.26
CA LYS A 438 12.25 -14.78 1.08
C LYS A 438 13.50 -15.66 1.14
N GLY A 439 13.56 -16.63 2.05
CA GLY A 439 14.60 -17.66 2.11
C GLY A 439 14.69 -18.48 0.82
N TYR A 440 13.56 -18.97 0.32
CA TYR A 440 13.50 -19.72 -0.94
C TYR A 440 13.95 -18.90 -2.16
N ARG A 441 13.47 -17.65 -2.28
CA ARG A 441 13.90 -16.73 -3.36
C ARG A 441 15.39 -16.42 -3.27
N ARG A 442 15.92 -16.27 -2.06
CA ARG A 442 17.37 -16.08 -1.84
C ARG A 442 18.14 -17.24 -2.41
N LEU A 443 17.74 -18.47 -2.05
CA LEU A 443 18.39 -19.71 -2.45
C LEU A 443 18.42 -19.86 -3.98
N ILE A 444 17.28 -19.66 -4.66
CA ILE A 444 17.24 -19.69 -6.14
C ILE A 444 18.20 -18.66 -6.74
N GLY A 445 18.14 -17.43 -6.25
CA GLY A 445 19.03 -16.37 -6.74
C GLY A 445 20.50 -16.71 -6.51
N THR A 446 20.84 -17.28 -5.35
CA THR A 446 22.20 -17.69 -5.02
C THR A 446 22.68 -18.82 -5.91
N VAL A 447 21.87 -19.85 -6.17
CA VAL A 447 22.23 -20.95 -7.08
C VAL A 447 22.53 -20.41 -8.48
N LEU A 448 21.63 -19.60 -9.04
CA LEU A 448 21.83 -18.99 -10.36
C LEU A 448 23.05 -18.05 -10.37
N GLY A 449 23.25 -17.28 -9.30
CA GLY A 449 24.33 -16.31 -9.17
C GLY A 449 25.70 -16.97 -8.99
N VAL A 450 25.76 -18.14 -8.35
CA VAL A 450 26.96 -18.99 -8.27
C VAL A 450 27.37 -19.44 -9.66
N VAL A 451 26.43 -19.94 -10.47
CA VAL A 451 26.70 -20.39 -11.85
C VAL A 451 27.21 -19.22 -12.69
N ALA A 452 26.53 -18.07 -12.63
CA ALA A 452 26.96 -16.87 -13.35
C ALA A 452 28.32 -16.35 -12.87
N GLY A 453 28.56 -16.33 -11.54
CA GLY A 453 29.81 -15.89 -10.96
C GLY A 453 31.00 -16.77 -11.36
N ALA A 454 30.80 -18.09 -11.41
CA ALA A 454 31.82 -19.03 -11.90
C ALA A 454 32.14 -18.82 -13.39
N LEU A 455 31.11 -18.64 -14.22
CA LEU A 455 31.28 -18.38 -15.65
C LEU A 455 32.02 -17.06 -15.91
N LEU A 456 31.65 -16.00 -15.19
CA LEU A 456 32.26 -14.68 -15.33
C LEU A 456 33.69 -14.64 -14.77
N ALA A 457 33.97 -15.33 -13.67
CA ALA A 457 35.32 -15.45 -13.13
C ALA A 457 36.27 -16.10 -14.16
N GLY A 458 35.80 -17.14 -14.87
CA GLY A 458 36.56 -17.77 -15.95
C GLY A 458 36.78 -16.85 -17.17
N LEU A 459 35.79 -16.02 -17.52
CA LEU A 459 35.85 -15.11 -18.67
C LEU A 459 36.69 -13.85 -18.42
N VAL A 460 36.66 -13.29 -17.22
CA VAL A 460 37.32 -12.03 -16.87
C VAL A 460 38.84 -12.21 -16.67
N GLY A 461 39.26 -13.39 -16.16
CA GLY A 461 40.67 -13.70 -15.94
C GLY A 461 41.37 -12.71 -15.01
N THR A 462 42.54 -12.20 -15.38
CA THR A 462 43.37 -11.28 -14.58
C THR A 462 43.08 -9.78 -14.81
N HIS A 463 42.05 -9.43 -15.57
CA HIS A 463 41.77 -8.03 -15.94
C HIS A 463 41.04 -7.28 -14.81
N THR A 464 41.80 -6.83 -13.81
CA THR A 464 41.30 -6.18 -12.58
C THR A 464 40.28 -5.06 -12.84
N TRP A 465 40.53 -4.17 -13.81
CA TRP A 465 39.64 -3.06 -14.11
C TRP A 465 38.30 -3.50 -14.71
N THR A 466 38.29 -4.56 -15.51
CA THR A 466 37.04 -5.13 -16.05
C THR A 466 36.21 -5.80 -14.97
N ALA A 467 36.86 -6.47 -14.01
CA ALA A 467 36.19 -7.03 -12.83
C ALA A 467 35.55 -5.93 -11.97
N PHE A 468 36.26 -4.81 -11.71
CA PHE A 468 35.67 -3.66 -11.00
C PHE A 468 34.48 -3.05 -11.75
N GLY A 469 34.57 -2.87 -13.07
CA GLY A 469 33.45 -2.37 -13.88
C GLY A 469 32.22 -3.29 -13.83
N LEU A 470 32.44 -4.59 -13.88
CA LEU A 470 31.37 -5.59 -13.81
C LEU A 470 30.75 -5.66 -12.39
N VAL A 471 31.57 -5.52 -11.34
CA VAL A 471 31.09 -5.37 -9.96
C VAL A 471 30.18 -4.15 -9.83
N LEU A 472 30.59 -2.98 -10.35
CA LEU A 472 29.75 -1.77 -10.34
C LEU A 472 28.43 -1.98 -11.09
N LEU A 473 28.46 -2.67 -12.24
CA LEU A 473 27.27 -3.02 -13.01
C LEU A 473 26.33 -3.93 -12.20
N PHE A 474 26.86 -4.94 -11.51
CA PHE A 474 26.06 -5.85 -10.69
C PHE A 474 25.50 -5.17 -9.44
N ILE A 475 26.23 -4.24 -8.84
CA ILE A 475 25.70 -3.40 -7.77
C ILE A 475 24.53 -2.55 -8.30
N PHE A 476 24.67 -1.93 -9.47
CA PHE A 476 23.57 -1.21 -10.10
C PHE A 476 22.35 -2.11 -10.32
N ALA A 477 22.55 -3.27 -10.95
CA ALA A 477 21.50 -4.22 -11.29
C ALA A 477 20.82 -4.78 -10.03
N MET A 478 21.57 -5.05 -8.96
CA MET A 478 21.07 -5.47 -7.65
C MET A 478 20.11 -4.43 -7.06
N PHE A 479 20.49 -3.15 -7.03
CA PHE A 479 19.61 -2.10 -6.50
C PHE A 479 18.44 -1.78 -7.42
N PHE A 480 18.63 -1.87 -8.73
CA PHE A 480 17.57 -1.68 -9.72
C PHE A 480 16.49 -2.77 -9.61
N THR A 481 16.91 -4.01 -9.36
CA THR A 481 16.00 -5.16 -9.29
C THR A 481 15.46 -5.45 -7.89
N ALA A 482 15.99 -4.82 -6.84
CA ALA A 482 15.55 -4.99 -5.46
C ALA A 482 14.03 -4.80 -5.26
N PRO A 483 13.35 -3.79 -5.85
CA PRO A 483 11.90 -3.65 -5.74
C PRO A 483 11.11 -4.64 -6.61
N LEU A 484 11.72 -5.14 -7.68
CA LEU A 484 11.06 -5.97 -8.70
C LEU A 484 11.08 -7.47 -8.34
N SER A 485 12.23 -7.97 -7.90
CA SER A 485 12.41 -9.38 -7.59
C SER A 485 13.59 -9.60 -6.64
N TYR A 486 13.26 -10.11 -5.45
CA TYR A 486 14.27 -10.49 -4.47
C TYR A 486 15.21 -11.61 -4.95
N ALA A 487 14.72 -12.53 -5.79
CA ALA A 487 15.56 -13.58 -6.37
C ALA A 487 16.59 -13.01 -7.34
N LEU A 488 16.18 -12.04 -8.17
CA LEU A 488 17.07 -11.38 -9.11
C LEU A 488 18.09 -10.47 -8.40
N MET A 489 17.67 -9.79 -7.32
CA MET A 489 18.60 -9.08 -6.44
C MET A 489 19.64 -10.05 -5.84
N SER A 490 19.21 -11.18 -5.26
CA SER A 490 20.10 -12.21 -4.68
C SER A 490 21.06 -12.80 -5.72
N PHE A 491 20.60 -12.97 -6.95
CA PHE A 491 21.44 -13.38 -8.09
C PHE A 491 22.59 -12.42 -8.33
N PHE A 492 22.30 -11.11 -8.49
CA PHE A 492 23.33 -10.11 -8.73
C PHE A 492 24.29 -9.97 -7.54
N VAL A 493 23.80 -10.08 -6.29
CA VAL A 493 24.65 -10.12 -5.09
C VAL A 493 25.67 -11.26 -5.19
N THR A 494 25.18 -12.45 -5.48
CA THR A 494 26.00 -13.67 -5.44
C THR A 494 27.03 -13.68 -6.58
N ALA A 495 26.61 -13.25 -7.77
CA ALA A 495 27.51 -13.11 -8.91
C ALA A 495 28.59 -12.05 -8.65
N MET A 496 28.23 -10.90 -8.04
CA MET A 496 29.17 -9.86 -7.62
C MET A 496 30.20 -10.40 -6.62
N LEU A 497 29.77 -11.21 -5.64
CA LEU A 497 30.69 -11.81 -4.68
C LEU A 497 31.66 -12.80 -5.33
N GLY A 498 31.24 -13.54 -6.35
CA GLY A 498 32.14 -14.38 -7.15
C GLY A 498 33.28 -13.57 -7.80
N LEU A 499 32.95 -12.42 -8.38
CA LEU A 499 33.94 -11.49 -8.93
C LEU A 499 34.84 -10.89 -7.85
N LEU A 500 34.27 -10.54 -6.70
CA LEU A 500 35.04 -10.01 -5.57
C LEU A 500 36.05 -11.03 -5.03
N TYR A 501 35.69 -12.31 -4.97
CA TYR A 501 36.62 -13.38 -4.61
C TYR A 501 37.72 -13.61 -5.63
N THR A 502 37.42 -13.37 -6.91
CA THR A 502 38.43 -13.38 -7.98
C THR A 502 39.43 -12.24 -7.78
N LEU A 503 38.94 -11.03 -7.49
CA LEU A 503 39.79 -9.86 -7.16
C LEU A 503 40.65 -10.05 -5.92
N LEU A 504 40.14 -10.77 -4.91
CA LEU A 504 40.86 -11.07 -3.67
C LEU A 504 41.78 -12.30 -3.77
N ASN A 505 41.93 -12.92 -4.96
CA ASN A 505 42.71 -14.15 -5.16
C ASN A 505 42.33 -15.31 -4.21
N THR A 506 41.07 -15.36 -3.77
CA THR A 506 40.54 -16.39 -2.84
C THR A 506 39.46 -17.25 -3.49
N TYR A 507 39.37 -17.19 -4.81
CA TYR A 507 38.41 -17.94 -5.63
C TYR A 507 38.69 -19.45 -5.59
N SER A 508 37.64 -20.24 -5.38
CA SER A 508 37.65 -21.70 -5.54
C SER A 508 36.22 -22.18 -5.83
N THR A 509 36.07 -23.22 -6.64
CA THR A 509 34.76 -23.83 -6.95
C THR A 509 34.08 -24.33 -5.67
N ALA A 510 34.86 -24.79 -4.68
CA ALA A 510 34.35 -25.21 -3.38
C ALA A 510 33.72 -24.04 -2.59
N VAL A 511 34.27 -22.82 -2.74
CA VAL A 511 33.74 -21.62 -2.08
C VAL A 511 32.36 -21.25 -2.61
N LEU A 512 32.13 -21.46 -3.91
CA LEU A 512 30.87 -21.18 -4.57
C LEU A 512 29.78 -22.19 -4.19
N VAL A 513 30.12 -23.48 -4.09
CA VAL A 513 29.19 -24.52 -3.60
C VAL A 513 28.83 -24.27 -2.14
N LEU A 514 29.82 -23.93 -1.32
CA LEU A 514 29.62 -23.57 0.09
C LEU A 514 28.62 -22.40 0.25
N ARG A 515 28.48 -21.51 -0.74
CA ARG A 515 27.44 -20.46 -0.69
C ARG A 515 26.02 -20.98 -0.70
N ILE A 516 25.78 -22.01 -1.49
CA ILE A 516 24.46 -22.61 -1.61
C ILE A 516 24.12 -23.24 -0.26
N GLU A 517 25.07 -23.96 0.34
CA GLU A 517 24.94 -24.59 1.64
C GLU A 517 24.74 -23.58 2.77
N GLU A 518 25.58 -22.54 2.86
CA GLU A 518 25.47 -21.45 3.86
C GLU A 518 24.14 -20.69 3.74
N THR A 519 23.66 -20.47 2.52
CA THR A 519 22.39 -19.79 2.26
C THR A 519 21.21 -20.66 2.66
N ALA A 520 21.25 -21.94 2.33
CA ALA A 520 20.23 -22.91 2.75
C ALA A 520 20.18 -23.01 4.28
N LEU A 521 21.33 -23.18 4.93
CA LEU A 521 21.44 -23.25 6.38
C LEU A 521 20.87 -21.99 7.05
N GLY A 522 21.30 -20.80 6.62
CA GLY A 522 20.81 -19.54 7.18
C GLY A 522 19.30 -19.34 6.99
N ALA A 523 18.74 -19.77 5.86
CA ALA A 523 17.30 -19.70 5.61
C ALA A 523 16.53 -20.66 6.52
N VAL A 524 17.03 -21.90 6.71
CA VAL A 524 16.44 -22.90 7.60
C VAL A 524 16.49 -22.43 9.05
N CYS A 525 17.66 -21.97 9.54
CA CYS A 525 17.79 -21.43 10.89
C CYS A 525 16.85 -20.25 11.14
N GLY A 526 16.67 -19.37 10.14
CA GLY A 526 15.73 -18.26 10.23
C GLY A 526 14.26 -18.70 10.32
N VAL A 527 13.85 -19.70 9.53
CA VAL A 527 12.50 -20.29 9.60
C VAL A 527 12.27 -20.98 10.94
N ILE A 528 13.24 -21.77 11.43
CA ILE A 528 13.17 -22.43 12.74
C ILE A 528 13.00 -21.39 13.86
N ALA A 529 13.79 -20.32 13.85
CA ALA A 529 13.68 -19.26 14.85
C ALA A 529 12.33 -18.54 14.78
N ALA A 530 11.82 -18.26 13.58
CA ALA A 530 10.50 -17.64 13.42
C ALA A 530 9.34 -18.56 13.84
N ALA A 531 9.50 -19.87 13.70
CA ALA A 531 8.48 -20.86 14.07
C ALA A 531 8.50 -21.22 15.56
N LEU A 532 9.69 -21.28 16.19
CA LEU A 532 9.84 -21.79 17.56
C LEU A 532 10.09 -20.71 18.61
N VAL A 533 10.67 -19.57 18.24
CA VAL A 533 11.03 -18.51 19.19
C VAL A 533 9.97 -17.40 19.11
N LEU A 534 9.06 -17.37 20.09
CA LEU A 534 7.95 -16.38 20.16
C LEU A 534 7.11 -16.34 18.86
N PRO A 535 6.42 -17.44 18.48
CA PRO A 535 5.66 -17.51 17.24
C PRO A 535 4.56 -16.44 17.17
N VAL A 536 4.38 -15.85 15.99
CA VAL A 536 3.25 -14.96 15.71
C VAL A 536 2.14 -15.82 15.15
N HIS A 537 1.11 -16.10 15.95
CA HIS A 537 -0.13 -16.65 15.45
C HIS A 537 -0.83 -15.56 14.62
N THR A 538 -0.55 -15.54 13.31
CA THR A 538 -1.08 -14.56 12.34
C THR A 538 -2.61 -14.58 12.29
N ASP A 539 -3.22 -15.74 12.59
CA ASP A 539 -4.66 -15.95 12.52
C ASP A 539 -5.40 -14.96 13.46
N ARG A 540 -5.02 -14.86 14.75
CA ARG A 540 -5.72 -14.03 15.75
C ARG A 540 -5.75 -12.52 15.45
N ARG A 541 -4.66 -11.94 14.91
CA ARG A 541 -4.63 -10.50 14.57
C ARG A 541 -5.46 -10.20 13.33
N THR A 542 -5.45 -11.10 12.35
CA THR A 542 -6.27 -10.93 11.15
C THR A 542 -7.75 -11.08 11.49
N ASP A 543 -8.09 -11.97 12.42
CA ASP A 543 -9.45 -12.13 12.94
C ASP A 543 -9.91 -10.88 13.71
N GLU A 544 -9.07 -10.30 14.56
CA GLU A 544 -9.36 -9.02 15.25
C GLU A 544 -9.62 -7.86 14.27
N LEU A 545 -8.81 -7.75 13.20
CA LEU A 545 -9.00 -6.74 12.15
C LEU A 545 -10.28 -7.00 11.35
N LEU A 546 -10.56 -8.26 11.01
CA LEU A 546 -11.77 -8.66 10.30
C LEU A 546 -13.03 -8.35 11.12
N ALA A 547 -13.05 -8.71 12.40
CA ALA A 547 -14.13 -8.38 13.33
C ALA A 547 -14.33 -6.86 13.43
N THR A 548 -13.23 -6.09 13.41
CA THR A 548 -13.30 -4.62 13.43
C THR A 548 -13.94 -4.05 12.16
N VAL A 549 -13.57 -4.54 10.97
CA VAL A 549 -14.22 -4.13 9.71
C VAL A 549 -15.71 -4.46 9.72
N LEU A 550 -16.09 -5.67 10.17
CA LEU A 550 -17.48 -6.09 10.26
C LEU A 550 -18.29 -5.21 11.22
N ARG A 551 -17.74 -4.88 12.39
CA ARG A 551 -18.37 -3.95 13.35
C ARG A 551 -18.59 -2.57 12.73
N ARG A 552 -17.57 -1.98 12.10
CA ARG A 552 -17.68 -0.67 11.43
C ARG A 552 -18.68 -0.69 10.27
N LEU A 553 -18.76 -1.79 9.53
CA LEU A 553 -19.74 -1.98 8.47
C LEU A 553 -21.17 -1.99 9.05
N GLY A 554 -21.37 -2.66 10.18
CA GLY A 554 -22.61 -2.66 10.93
C GLY A 554 -22.99 -1.25 11.42
N ASP A 555 -22.05 -0.53 12.02
CA ASP A 555 -22.25 0.83 12.55
C ASP A 555 -22.73 1.81 11.47
N VAL A 556 -22.07 1.82 10.31
CA VAL A 556 -22.41 2.69 9.17
C VAL A 556 -23.78 2.32 8.60
N THR A 557 -23.99 1.02 8.37
CA THR A 557 -25.23 0.55 7.73
C THR A 557 -26.43 0.76 8.62
N GLY A 558 -26.31 0.43 9.92
CA GLY A 558 -27.37 0.64 10.91
C GLY A 558 -27.73 2.11 11.03
N ALA A 559 -26.74 2.99 11.18
CA ALA A 559 -26.96 4.43 11.28
C ALA A 559 -27.59 5.03 10.02
N ALA A 560 -27.15 4.62 8.84
CA ALA A 560 -27.73 5.08 7.58
C ALA A 560 -29.18 4.61 7.41
N VAL A 561 -29.50 3.36 7.79
CA VAL A 561 -30.88 2.84 7.78
C VAL A 561 -31.75 3.57 8.79
N ASP A 562 -31.26 3.84 10.00
CA ASP A 562 -32.00 4.54 11.04
C ASP A 562 -32.32 5.97 10.62
N GLN A 563 -31.35 6.70 10.05
CA GLN A 563 -31.54 8.05 9.54
C GLN A 563 -32.54 8.09 8.37
N LEU A 564 -32.41 7.17 7.40
CA LEU A 564 -33.38 7.02 6.30
C LEU A 564 -34.78 6.61 6.77
N SER A 565 -34.86 5.98 7.94
CA SER A 565 -36.11 5.59 8.61
C SER A 565 -36.74 6.69 9.47
N GLY A 566 -36.19 7.90 9.44
CA GLY A 566 -36.66 9.05 10.24
C GLY A 566 -36.05 9.15 11.64
N GLY A 567 -34.93 8.48 11.89
CA GLY A 567 -34.12 8.61 13.10
C GLY A 567 -33.31 9.93 13.16
N PRO A 568 -32.54 10.14 14.24
CA PRO A 568 -31.72 11.33 14.40
C PRO A 568 -30.64 11.41 13.32
N THR A 569 -30.34 12.63 12.86
CA THR A 569 -29.23 12.89 11.94
C THR A 569 -27.91 12.67 12.66
N LEU A 570 -27.10 11.73 12.16
CA LEU A 570 -25.75 11.45 12.64
C LEU A 570 -24.74 11.82 11.55
N ASP A 571 -23.48 12.01 11.92
CA ASP A 571 -22.39 12.13 10.95
C ASP A 571 -22.10 10.75 10.35
N LEU A 572 -22.57 10.51 9.13
CA LEU A 572 -22.46 9.21 8.47
C LEU A 572 -21.18 9.12 7.62
N LEU A 573 -20.66 10.26 7.16
CA LEU A 573 -19.38 10.35 6.46
C LEU A 573 -18.21 9.95 7.35
N ASP A 574 -18.16 10.40 8.60
CA ASP A 574 -17.08 10.02 9.51
C ASP A 574 -17.07 8.53 9.82
N ARG A 575 -18.25 7.93 10.03
CA ARG A 575 -18.34 6.47 10.19
C ARG A 575 -17.94 5.70 8.94
N ALA A 576 -18.28 6.22 7.75
CA ALA A 576 -17.85 5.61 6.50
C ALA A 576 -16.31 5.67 6.32
N ARG A 577 -15.66 6.74 6.81
CA ARG A 577 -14.19 6.84 6.85
C ARG A 577 -13.58 5.84 7.83
N ASP A 578 -14.17 5.68 9.02
CA ASP A 578 -13.72 4.68 9.99
C ASP A 578 -13.76 3.25 9.42
N LEU A 579 -14.78 2.94 8.63
CA LEU A 579 -14.88 1.67 7.89
C LEU A 579 -13.76 1.53 6.85
N ASP A 580 -13.47 2.57 6.08
CA ASP A 580 -12.41 2.56 5.07
C ASP A 580 -11.02 2.38 5.71
N LYS A 581 -10.74 3.08 6.81
CA LYS A 581 -9.51 2.93 7.62
C LYS A 581 -9.35 1.48 8.11
N ALA A 582 -10.41 0.90 8.66
CA ALA A 582 -10.39 -0.49 9.12
C ALA A 582 -10.16 -1.48 7.97
N LEU A 583 -10.74 -1.24 6.79
CA LEU A 583 -10.60 -2.09 5.62
C LEU A 583 -9.17 -2.04 5.05
N ASP A 584 -8.55 -0.87 5.01
CA ASP A 584 -7.15 -0.71 4.60
C ASP A 584 -6.18 -1.39 5.58
N ASP A 585 -6.43 -1.30 6.89
CA ASP A 585 -5.67 -2.02 7.91
C ASP A 585 -5.76 -3.54 7.69
N LEU A 586 -6.96 -4.08 7.45
CA LEU A 586 -7.14 -5.50 7.12
C LEU A 586 -6.43 -5.87 5.82
N ARG A 587 -6.56 -5.06 4.76
CA ARG A 587 -5.93 -5.29 3.47
C ARG A 587 -4.41 -5.37 3.59
N SER A 588 -3.81 -4.44 4.33
CA SER A 588 -2.37 -4.41 4.58
C SER A 588 -1.90 -5.67 5.34
N SER A 589 -2.70 -6.15 6.32
CA SER A 589 -2.40 -7.36 7.07
C SER A 589 -2.55 -8.65 6.24
N VAL A 590 -3.50 -8.68 5.29
CA VAL A 590 -3.82 -9.86 4.47
C VAL A 590 -2.99 -9.91 3.18
N GLN A 591 -2.35 -8.80 2.78
CA GLN A 591 -1.48 -8.70 1.60
C GLN A 591 -0.42 -9.83 1.50
N PRO A 592 0.28 -10.25 2.57
CA PRO A 592 1.26 -11.35 2.50
C PRO A 592 0.62 -12.71 2.16
N LEU A 593 -0.59 -12.96 2.65
CA LEU A 593 -1.32 -14.20 2.43
C LEU A 593 -1.88 -14.31 1.01
N THR A 594 -2.14 -13.18 0.35
CA THR A 594 -2.71 -13.14 -1.01
C THR A 594 -1.66 -13.27 -2.12
N HIS A 595 -0.37 -13.35 -1.78
CA HIS A 595 0.74 -13.41 -2.73
C HIS A 595 0.68 -14.68 -3.62
N PRO A 596 0.98 -14.60 -4.93
CA PRO A 596 0.88 -15.72 -5.88
C PRO A 596 1.66 -17.00 -5.59
N ILE A 597 2.55 -17.01 -4.59
CA ILE A 597 3.51 -18.08 -4.32
C ILE A 597 3.27 -18.71 -2.94
N THR A 598 2.27 -18.25 -2.17
CA THR A 598 1.91 -18.87 -0.89
C THR A 598 1.46 -20.33 -1.13
N PRO A 599 2.07 -21.33 -0.46
CA PRO A 599 1.80 -22.75 -0.72
C PRO A 599 0.36 -23.16 -0.39
N LEU A 600 -0.32 -22.38 0.46
CA LEU A 600 -1.72 -22.60 0.86
C LEU A 600 -2.69 -21.91 -0.10
N ARG A 601 -2.89 -22.51 -1.29
CA ARG A 601 -3.79 -21.99 -2.35
C ARG A 601 -5.21 -21.71 -1.86
N SER A 602 -5.74 -22.55 -0.96
CA SER A 602 -7.08 -22.39 -0.38
C SER A 602 -7.18 -21.10 0.47
N ARG A 603 -6.29 -20.90 1.45
CA ARG A 603 -6.27 -19.67 2.29
C ARG A 603 -6.12 -18.40 1.46
N ARG A 604 -5.32 -18.42 0.38
CA ARG A 604 -5.17 -17.29 -0.55
C ARG A 604 -6.47 -16.94 -1.29
N GLN A 605 -7.21 -17.94 -1.76
CA GLN A 605 -8.48 -17.72 -2.45
C GLN A 605 -9.53 -17.18 -1.49
N THR A 606 -9.62 -17.75 -0.28
CA THR A 606 -10.52 -17.28 0.79
C THR A 606 -10.23 -15.84 1.17
N ALA A 607 -8.96 -15.49 1.43
CA ALA A 607 -8.54 -14.14 1.79
C ALA A 607 -8.90 -13.08 0.72
N ARG A 608 -8.65 -13.38 -0.56
CA ARG A 608 -9.02 -12.48 -1.66
C ARG A 608 -10.53 -12.32 -1.82
N TYR A 609 -11.25 -13.43 -1.66
CA TYR A 609 -12.70 -13.45 -1.74
C TYR A 609 -13.33 -12.62 -0.61
N LEU A 610 -12.83 -12.78 0.63
CA LEU A 610 -13.26 -11.99 1.79
C LEU A 610 -13.00 -10.50 1.59
N VAL A 611 -11.76 -10.10 1.22
CA VAL A 611 -11.42 -8.69 1.00
C VAL A 611 -12.28 -8.08 -0.11
N ALA A 612 -12.47 -8.78 -1.23
CA ALA A 612 -13.30 -8.29 -2.33
C ALA A 612 -14.78 -8.12 -1.94
N LEU A 613 -15.32 -9.05 -1.16
CA LEU A 613 -16.69 -8.92 -0.63
C LEU A 613 -16.81 -7.75 0.36
N LEU A 614 -15.83 -7.56 1.25
CA LEU A 614 -15.81 -6.44 2.19
C LEU A 614 -15.68 -5.09 1.49
N GLU A 615 -14.82 -4.97 0.46
CA GLU A 615 -14.73 -3.77 -0.39
C GLU A 615 -16.07 -3.46 -1.06
N THR A 616 -16.77 -4.49 -1.54
CA THR A 616 -18.10 -4.34 -2.14
C THR A 616 -19.14 -3.89 -1.10
N CYS A 617 -19.11 -4.45 0.10
CA CYS A 617 -19.99 -4.07 1.20
C CYS A 617 -19.73 -2.63 1.66
N ALA A 618 -18.47 -2.25 1.84
CA ALA A 618 -18.06 -0.91 2.24
C ALA A 618 -18.49 0.15 1.22
N TYR A 619 -18.37 -0.16 -0.07
CA TYR A 619 -18.88 0.70 -1.13
C TYR A 619 -20.40 0.95 -1.03
N HIS A 620 -21.19 -0.10 -0.80
CA HIS A 620 -22.63 0.03 -0.65
C HIS A 620 -23.04 0.72 0.66
N ALA A 621 -22.31 0.49 1.75
CA ALA A 621 -22.50 1.19 3.02
C ALA A 621 -22.23 2.70 2.86
N ARG A 622 -21.14 3.08 2.20
CA ARG A 622 -20.81 4.48 1.88
C ARG A 622 -21.85 5.14 0.98
N SER A 623 -22.31 4.41 -0.04
CA SER A 623 -23.36 4.91 -0.94
C SER A 623 -24.69 5.11 -0.21
N LEU A 624 -25.01 4.26 0.75
CA LEU A 624 -26.18 4.37 1.60
C LEU A 624 -26.06 5.57 2.56
N ALA A 625 -24.91 5.72 3.22
CA ALA A 625 -24.57 6.85 4.08
C ALA A 625 -24.69 8.19 3.35
N ALA A 626 -24.08 8.32 2.17
CA ALA A 626 -24.17 9.54 1.35
C ALA A 626 -25.61 9.85 0.92
N THR A 627 -26.42 8.82 0.62
CA THR A 627 -27.83 9.00 0.27
C THR A 627 -28.66 9.45 1.48
N ALA A 628 -28.34 8.95 2.68
CA ALA A 628 -29.01 9.31 3.93
C ALA A 628 -28.73 10.75 4.38
N GLU A 629 -27.53 11.27 4.14
CA GLU A 629 -27.20 12.68 4.42
C GLU A 629 -27.90 13.65 3.47
N LEU A 630 -28.02 13.29 2.19
CA LEU A 630 -28.69 14.13 1.19
C LEU A 630 -30.21 14.23 1.38
N LEU A 631 -30.81 13.37 2.20
CA LEU A 631 -32.27 13.26 2.36
C LEU A 631 -32.72 13.27 3.83
N PRO A 632 -32.43 14.32 4.62
CA PRO A 632 -32.67 14.27 6.06
C PRO A 632 -34.17 14.24 6.45
N HIS A 633 -35.10 14.52 5.52
CA HIS A 633 -36.54 14.71 5.84
C HIS A 633 -37.55 14.11 4.83
N SER A 634 -37.18 13.12 4.02
CA SER A 634 -38.14 12.54 3.06
C SER A 634 -39.16 11.61 3.74
N LYS A 635 -40.39 12.12 3.96
CA LYS A 635 -41.50 11.36 4.59
C LYS A 635 -41.86 10.05 3.87
N THR A 636 -41.55 9.94 2.57
CA THR A 636 -41.89 8.78 1.74
C THR A 636 -40.95 7.59 1.96
N ILE A 637 -39.67 7.80 2.28
CA ILE A 637 -38.71 6.72 2.55
C ILE A 637 -38.87 6.19 3.97
N ALA A 638 -39.09 7.08 4.94
CA ALA A 638 -39.26 6.73 6.35
C ALA A 638 -40.46 5.80 6.63
N ALA A 639 -41.46 5.78 5.73
CA ALA A 639 -42.67 4.98 5.86
C ALA A 639 -42.55 3.53 5.35
N ASP A 640 -41.44 3.14 4.69
CA ASP A 640 -41.30 1.80 4.12
C ASP A 640 -40.85 0.77 5.18
N PRO A 641 -41.70 -0.18 5.59
CA PRO A 641 -41.35 -1.19 6.58
C PRO A 641 -40.28 -2.17 6.10
N ARG A 642 -40.03 -2.26 4.78
CA ARG A 642 -39.00 -3.14 4.18
C ARG A 642 -37.59 -2.66 4.52
N LEU A 643 -37.38 -1.35 4.60
CA LEU A 643 -36.10 -0.73 4.94
C LEU A 643 -35.60 -1.17 6.32
N LYS A 644 -36.45 -1.03 7.35
CA LYS A 644 -36.14 -1.47 8.73
C LYS A 644 -35.94 -2.97 8.83
N ARG A 645 -36.72 -3.77 8.09
CA ARG A 645 -36.57 -5.24 8.07
C ARG A 645 -35.22 -5.65 7.47
N ALA A 646 -34.83 -5.06 6.34
CA ALA A 646 -33.54 -5.34 5.70
C ALA A 646 -32.37 -4.92 6.59
N GLY A 647 -32.43 -3.71 7.19
CA GLY A 647 -31.39 -3.24 8.11
C GLY A 647 -31.20 -4.14 9.33
N ARG A 648 -32.29 -4.59 9.97
CA ARG A 648 -32.22 -5.54 11.10
C ARG A 648 -31.59 -6.88 10.73
N ARG A 649 -31.95 -7.42 9.55
CA ARG A 649 -31.35 -8.68 9.07
C ARG A 649 -29.86 -8.54 8.80
N ILE A 650 -29.45 -7.46 8.14
CA ILE A 650 -28.04 -7.17 7.87
C ILE A 650 -27.27 -7.05 9.19
N ALA A 651 -27.79 -6.30 10.16
CA ALA A 651 -27.17 -6.14 11.47
C ALA A 651 -27.03 -7.48 12.20
N HIS A 652 -28.09 -8.30 12.20
CA HIS A 652 -28.06 -9.65 12.77
C HIS A 652 -27.01 -10.54 12.11
N ASN A 653 -26.95 -10.55 10.77
CA ASN A 653 -25.95 -11.33 10.04
C ASN A 653 -24.52 -10.85 10.35
N ILE A 654 -24.28 -9.54 10.46
CA ILE A 654 -22.99 -8.99 10.85
C ILE A 654 -22.62 -9.40 12.28
N GLU A 655 -23.54 -9.34 13.24
CA GLU A 655 -23.31 -9.80 14.62
C GLU A 655 -22.94 -11.28 14.68
N VAL A 656 -23.64 -12.14 13.92
CA VAL A 656 -23.32 -13.57 13.81
C VAL A 656 -21.92 -13.79 13.25
N LEU A 657 -21.52 -13.04 12.22
CA LEU A 657 -20.19 -13.14 11.63
C LEU A 657 -19.11 -12.63 12.58
N VAL A 658 -19.34 -11.53 13.31
CA VAL A 658 -18.41 -11.01 14.33
C VAL A 658 -18.23 -12.04 15.44
N ALA A 659 -19.32 -12.61 15.96
CA ALA A 659 -19.26 -13.62 17.01
C ALA A 659 -18.48 -14.87 16.58
N ARG A 660 -18.66 -15.32 15.33
CA ARG A 660 -17.90 -16.45 14.77
C ARG A 660 -16.42 -16.15 14.59
N VAL A 661 -16.06 -14.92 14.22
CA VAL A 661 -14.65 -14.50 14.02
C VAL A 661 -13.94 -14.30 15.37
N GLU A 662 -14.66 -13.84 16.40
CA GLU A 662 -14.11 -13.64 17.74
C GLU A 662 -14.06 -14.95 18.57
N ASP A 663 -15.03 -15.85 18.38
CA ASP A 663 -15.10 -17.15 19.05
C ASP A 663 -15.59 -18.26 18.11
N ASP A 664 -14.69 -19.21 17.81
CA ASP A 664 -14.87 -20.25 16.79
C ASP A 664 -16.00 -21.24 17.17
N ASP A 665 -16.38 -21.33 18.46
CA ASP A 665 -17.39 -22.25 18.99
C ASP A 665 -18.84 -21.70 18.92
N THR A 666 -19.06 -20.49 18.38
CA THR A 666 -20.40 -19.88 18.36
C THR A 666 -21.30 -20.47 17.26
N GLU A 667 -22.36 -21.19 17.65
CA GLU A 667 -23.39 -21.70 16.73
C GLU A 667 -24.41 -20.60 16.36
N GLY A 668 -24.09 -19.80 15.34
CA GLY A 668 -25.02 -18.83 14.73
C GLY A 668 -25.43 -19.22 13.30
N VAL A 669 -26.63 -18.86 12.88
CA VAL A 669 -27.14 -19.09 11.51
C VAL A 669 -27.40 -17.74 10.85
N ALA A 670 -26.79 -17.48 9.70
CA ALA A 670 -27.06 -16.28 8.91
C ALA A 670 -28.38 -16.42 8.15
N GLU A 671 -29.19 -15.37 8.10
CA GLU A 671 -30.50 -15.35 7.45
C GLU A 671 -30.42 -14.77 6.04
N THR A 672 -31.07 -15.42 5.06
CA THR A 672 -31.16 -14.90 3.69
C THR A 672 -32.43 -14.08 3.49
N GLY A 673 -32.33 -12.92 2.82
CA GLY A 673 -33.48 -12.11 2.44
C GLY A 673 -34.29 -12.62 1.25
N ALA A 674 -35.52 -12.11 1.12
CA ALA A 674 -36.34 -12.28 -0.09
C ALA A 674 -35.65 -11.62 -1.31
N SER A 675 -35.77 -12.24 -2.49
CA SER A 675 -35.08 -11.80 -3.71
C SER A 675 -35.51 -10.40 -4.21
N LEU A 676 -34.68 -9.76 -5.05
CA LEU A 676 -34.96 -8.47 -5.70
C LEU A 676 -36.37 -8.38 -6.30
N ALA A 677 -36.88 -9.50 -6.83
CA ALA A 677 -38.20 -9.59 -7.43
C ALA A 677 -39.32 -9.46 -6.38
N ALA A 678 -39.20 -10.14 -5.24
CA ALA A 678 -40.15 -10.06 -4.14
C ALA A 678 -40.09 -8.70 -3.40
N LEU A 679 -38.93 -8.04 -3.38
CA LEU A 679 -38.77 -6.69 -2.82
C LEU A 679 -39.35 -5.58 -3.70
N LEU A 680 -39.51 -5.82 -5.00
CA LEU A 680 -40.03 -4.85 -5.97
C LEU A 680 -41.47 -5.15 -6.43
N GLU A 681 -42.04 -6.30 -6.06
CA GLU A 681 -43.44 -6.61 -6.32
C GLU A 681 -44.36 -5.70 -5.49
N PRO A 682 -45.34 -5.03 -6.15
CA PRO A 682 -46.36 -4.27 -5.44
C PRO A 682 -47.26 -5.23 -4.67
N GLU A 683 -47.50 -4.97 -3.38
CA GLU A 683 -48.39 -5.78 -2.52
C GLU A 683 -49.89 -5.68 -2.89
N GLY A 684 -50.24 -5.05 -4.03
CA GLY A 684 -51.60 -5.01 -4.56
C GLY A 684 -51.79 -4.01 -5.71
N PRO A 685 -52.96 -4.02 -6.37
CA PRO A 685 -53.29 -3.13 -7.50
C PRO A 685 -53.34 -1.63 -7.16
N ASP A 686 -53.42 -1.27 -5.86
CA ASP A 686 -53.45 0.12 -5.35
C ASP A 686 -52.17 0.52 -4.56
N GLY A 687 -51.06 -0.21 -4.72
CA GLY A 687 -49.80 0.12 -4.02
C GLY A 687 -49.22 1.48 -4.45
N PRO A 688 -48.63 2.28 -3.52
CA PRO A 688 -48.03 3.57 -3.85
C PRO A 688 -46.94 3.40 -4.93
N ARG A 689 -46.99 4.25 -5.96
CA ARG A 689 -45.94 4.31 -6.99
C ARG A 689 -44.64 4.75 -6.31
N HIS A 690 -43.68 3.83 -6.22
CA HIS A 690 -42.39 4.04 -5.56
C HIS A 690 -41.60 5.19 -6.20
N ASP A 691 -41.04 6.06 -5.36
CA ASP A 691 -40.08 7.06 -5.80
C ASP A 691 -38.74 6.40 -6.16
N ARG A 692 -38.05 6.95 -7.18
CA ARG A 692 -36.80 6.40 -7.74
C ARG A 692 -35.66 6.32 -6.71
N VAL A 693 -35.75 7.14 -5.67
CA VAL A 693 -34.81 7.21 -4.56
C VAL A 693 -34.97 6.01 -3.63
N THR A 694 -36.20 5.63 -3.28
CA THR A 694 -36.49 4.43 -2.46
C THR A 694 -36.00 3.16 -3.15
N THR A 695 -36.21 3.02 -4.47
CA THR A 695 -35.69 1.88 -5.24
C THR A 695 -34.16 1.80 -5.21
N ARG A 696 -33.46 2.95 -5.20
CA ARG A 696 -32.00 3.02 -5.15
C ARG A 696 -31.48 2.59 -3.77
N VAL A 697 -32.10 3.09 -2.70
CA VAL A 697 -31.77 2.74 -1.32
C VAL A 697 -31.97 1.24 -1.08
N LEU A 698 -33.11 0.68 -1.51
CA LEU A 698 -33.40 -0.75 -1.39
C LEU A 698 -32.40 -1.62 -2.17
N ARG A 699 -31.93 -1.15 -3.34
CA ARG A 699 -30.89 -1.86 -4.12
C ARG A 699 -29.54 -1.88 -3.39
N HIS A 700 -29.11 -0.76 -2.80
CA HIS A 700 -27.87 -0.72 -2.03
C HIS A 700 -27.94 -1.63 -0.82
N LEU A 701 -29.07 -1.65 -0.10
CA LEU A 701 -29.28 -2.57 1.01
C LEU A 701 -29.29 -4.03 0.59
N GLN A 702 -29.92 -4.37 -0.53
CA GLN A 702 -29.90 -5.74 -1.03
C GLN A 702 -28.49 -6.20 -1.40
N ARG A 703 -27.71 -5.37 -2.11
CA ARG A 703 -26.33 -5.73 -2.46
C ARG A 703 -25.44 -5.89 -1.23
N LEU A 704 -25.68 -5.08 -0.21
CA LEU A 704 -24.99 -5.19 1.06
C LEU A 704 -25.39 -6.49 1.79
N ASP A 705 -26.68 -6.85 1.81
CA ASP A 705 -27.17 -8.11 2.35
C ASP A 705 -26.59 -9.33 1.61
N GLU A 706 -26.57 -9.32 0.27
CA GLU A 706 -25.93 -10.35 -0.55
C GLU A 706 -24.43 -10.48 -0.25
N GLY A 707 -23.74 -9.35 -0.08
CA GLY A 707 -22.32 -9.31 0.27
C GLY A 707 -22.05 -9.89 1.64
N VAL A 708 -22.83 -9.51 2.65
CA VAL A 708 -22.72 -10.00 4.04
C VAL A 708 -23.04 -11.50 4.11
N VAL A 709 -24.11 -11.97 3.47
CA VAL A 709 -24.41 -13.42 3.37
C VAL A 709 -23.30 -14.17 2.62
N GLY A 710 -22.70 -13.54 1.61
CA GLY A 710 -21.54 -14.08 0.89
C GLY A 710 -20.32 -14.34 1.79
N LEU A 711 -20.17 -13.59 2.89
CA LEU A 711 -19.11 -13.78 3.89
C LEU A 711 -19.35 -15.00 4.80
N ALA A 712 -20.59 -15.51 4.91
CA ALA A 712 -20.91 -16.66 5.76
C ALA A 712 -20.21 -17.95 5.28
N ARG A 713 -20.16 -18.19 3.97
CA ARG A 713 -19.52 -19.38 3.38
C ARG A 713 -18.01 -19.50 3.68
N PRO A 714 -17.17 -18.47 3.45
CA PRO A 714 -15.75 -18.53 3.78
C PRO A 714 -15.48 -18.59 5.30
N LEU A 715 -16.40 -18.09 6.13
CA LEU A 715 -16.30 -18.11 7.60
C LEU A 715 -16.95 -19.36 8.24
N GLY A 716 -17.48 -20.28 7.43
CA GLY A 716 -18.07 -21.52 7.94
C GLY A 716 -19.34 -21.30 8.78
N VAL A 717 -20.10 -20.24 8.49
CA VAL A 717 -21.40 -19.95 9.12
C VAL A 717 -22.52 -20.56 8.26
N PRO A 718 -23.41 -21.40 8.83
CA PRO A 718 -24.56 -21.94 8.11
C PRO A 718 -25.55 -20.83 7.73
N VAL A 719 -26.18 -20.96 6.56
CA VAL A 719 -27.15 -19.97 6.04
C VAL A 719 -28.55 -20.60 5.99
N SER A 720 -29.56 -19.95 6.56
CA SER A 720 -30.95 -20.35 6.41
C SER A 720 -31.53 -19.77 5.11
N THR A 721 -31.99 -20.65 4.22
CA THR A 721 -32.80 -20.28 3.05
C THR A 721 -34.25 -20.22 3.49
N GLY A 722 -34.86 -19.03 3.45
CA GLY A 722 -36.27 -18.84 3.75
C GLY A 722 -37.16 -19.46 2.67
N ASP A 723 -37.30 -20.79 2.68
CA ASP A 723 -38.36 -21.49 1.97
C ASP A 723 -39.48 -21.84 2.96
N VAL A 724 -40.70 -21.49 2.55
CA VAL A 724 -41.97 -21.85 3.19
C VAL A 724 -41.94 -23.32 3.64
N PRO A 725 -42.37 -23.65 4.88
CA PRO A 725 -42.41 -25.04 5.31
C PRO A 725 -43.36 -25.81 4.39
N SER A 726 -42.81 -26.67 3.55
CA SER A 726 -43.59 -27.67 2.83
C SER A 726 -44.14 -28.66 3.86
N PRO A 727 -45.46 -28.84 3.99
CA PRO A 727 -46.01 -29.81 4.91
C PRO A 727 -45.78 -31.21 4.32
N GLY A 728 -44.65 -31.83 4.63
CA GLY A 728 -44.39 -33.22 4.28
C GLY A 728 -42.93 -33.57 4.03
N SER A 729 -42.14 -33.70 5.08
CA SER A 729 -41.02 -34.67 5.10
C SER A 729 -40.53 -34.94 6.52
N ALA A 730 -41.46 -35.33 7.39
CA ALA A 730 -41.10 -36.09 8.58
C ALA A 730 -40.81 -37.55 8.18
N SER A 731 -39.61 -37.84 7.68
CA SER A 731 -38.87 -39.09 7.98
C SER A 731 -37.54 -39.12 7.22
N ALA A 732 -36.43 -39.00 7.95
CA ALA A 732 -35.20 -39.77 7.76
C ALA A 732 -34.08 -39.16 8.63
N ARG A 733 -34.21 -39.27 9.96
CA ARG A 733 -33.02 -39.30 10.81
C ARG A 733 -32.42 -40.70 10.66
N GLN A 734 -31.32 -40.81 9.91
CA GLN A 734 -30.44 -41.96 9.98
C GLN A 734 -29.02 -41.48 10.29
N ALA A 735 -28.51 -42.04 11.37
CA ALA A 735 -27.26 -41.74 12.03
C ALA A 735 -26.02 -42.18 11.23
N ALA A 736 -24.93 -41.42 11.34
CA ALA A 736 -23.55 -41.89 11.18
C ALA A 736 -22.57 -40.85 11.77
N PRO A 737 -21.31 -41.20 12.12
CA PRO A 737 -20.85 -41.14 13.50
C PRO A 737 -19.74 -40.10 13.77
N SER A 738 -19.49 -39.90 15.06
CA SER A 738 -18.39 -39.17 15.66
C SER A 738 -17.03 -39.56 15.07
N ARG A 739 -16.24 -38.55 14.68
CA ARG A 739 -14.79 -38.68 14.50
C ARG A 739 -14.10 -37.87 15.59
N GLY A 740 -13.41 -38.59 16.48
CA GLY A 740 -12.48 -38.03 17.45
C GLY A 740 -11.19 -37.51 16.80
N PRO A 741 -10.32 -36.87 17.59
CA PRO A 741 -9.19 -36.09 17.11
C PRO A 741 -8.02 -37.00 16.71
N ALA A 742 -7.30 -36.63 15.65
CA ALA A 742 -6.01 -37.21 15.32
C ALA A 742 -4.99 -36.09 15.13
N VAL A 743 -4.04 -36.07 16.07
CA VAL A 743 -2.60 -35.80 15.97
C VAL A 743 -2.09 -34.94 14.81
#